data_AF-A0A7C2B894-F1
#
_entry.id   AF-A0A7C2B894-F1
#
_cell.length_a   1.000
_cell.length_b   1.000
_cell.length_c   1.000
_cell.angle_alpha   90.00
_cell.angle_beta   90.00
_cell.angle_gamma   90.00
#
_symmetry.space_group_name_H-M   'P 1'
#
loop_
_entity.id
_entity.type
_entity.pdbx_description
1 polymer ?
#
loop_
_entity_poly.entity_id
_entity_poly.type
_entity_poly.pdbx_seq_one_letter_code
_entity_poly.pdbx_strand_id
1 'polypeptide(L)'
;MSFQGDVAGIGLGELLQGLSRGGRDGVLTLYGDDATSCIGLHRGQLYFLAGPDEEEDLWRERSLNAFVDDPDPNCESARREAIARASRLETIYRMLEAPGLHFRFEQGPLPLPPNYHGPASSTISIDGQAAEPAFDPAHSPWGPGVTVEFLLLEHARMSDEASDGVAATLSAYDIPRSLDTAAEADPATRDFLAQCDGISTIQEIADRLGWPFSQCRNTVASQVEAGHLRMAEPRELLAGAQRELELGRIGRAAERLSGWITSSPPGPPPLGDADLLIGEWEAGRLGHILHALTPRHGRALLRKLDRVHIDTRAARERWQALQDAHRSDTITWLHGVALRLVATEEPEARTFHDLLALARQFQENGLEKRTRTLLRLASGHLPSRPRVRIELGKRMIDSGLEDEGTRWLLDTAHELIEAGDPASALAPIRYVLRAVPGHGEAGSLEVHAQTLCANRKKRKVVVAVSLSLGVLLSLAALVQYRKIRKVEDWLVQVQAYVGEPAVALEKLQEAFGDDPPPRIAEARERLFALQRESKRRAQEKWREVYKEAEDAARFGDPLLGLRRTMELGPPPGTDPGTESFNERQDLLGILADRLGKQSDALDLPASMSVEELNQEQRLIDLLRTILDEIPEEGTAPEIANFRFHIEELLESILTRRDARAEERALLSAKEKDQKADILLATARAHATAGDLDRALAAYDRLLATDESLRTLPSLKEEIQSVQRHRDGLTRATELAKEGEHEAAANALLEVCPRPLEHLLPYRVDTRPEGCSVTTADGHVHTTPFVAKSAIGEVVEFTFSEPGFAKRTVRLDRPRDIFLDLQRIPDRSWADDHRIEAIP
;
A
#
# COMPACT_ATOMS: atom_id res chain seq x y z
N MET A 1 26.99 -9.52 14.02
CA MET A 1 25.90 -9.92 14.95
C MET A 1 24.92 -8.78 14.99
N SER A 2 23.64 -9.04 14.76
CA SER A 2 22.57 -8.05 14.93
C SER A 2 21.66 -8.44 16.09
N PHE A 3 21.12 -7.45 16.80
CA PHE A 3 20.07 -7.68 17.79
C PHE A 3 18.90 -6.72 17.54
N GLN A 4 17.69 -7.19 17.75
CA GLN A 4 16.46 -6.43 17.49
C GLN A 4 15.50 -6.56 18.67
N GLY A 5 14.55 -5.64 18.77
CA GLY A 5 13.53 -5.65 19.81
C GLY A 5 12.61 -4.44 19.72
N ASP A 6 11.63 -4.40 20.60
CA ASP A 6 10.69 -3.28 20.70
C ASP A 6 11.00 -2.42 21.92
N VAL A 7 10.89 -1.12 21.76
CA VAL A 7 11.18 -0.11 22.77
C VAL A 7 10.13 0.99 22.70
N ALA A 8 9.68 1.49 23.85
CA ALA A 8 8.69 2.56 23.93
C ALA A 8 9.22 3.71 24.79
N GLY A 9 9.01 4.95 24.34
CA GLY A 9 9.32 6.18 25.07
C GLY A 9 10.72 6.22 25.69
N ILE A 10 10.79 6.39 27.02
CA ILE A 10 12.03 6.49 27.83
C ILE A 10 13.00 5.31 27.58
N GLY A 11 12.48 4.14 27.21
CA GLY A 11 13.31 2.97 26.90
C GLY A 11 14.29 3.19 25.74
N LEU A 12 14.02 4.13 24.82
CA LEU A 12 14.97 4.45 23.73
C LEU A 12 16.18 5.20 24.28
N GLY A 13 15.98 6.10 25.25
CA GLY A 13 17.06 6.77 25.94
C GLY A 13 17.96 5.78 26.70
N GLU A 14 17.35 4.82 27.40
CA GLU A 14 18.09 3.75 28.09
C GLU A 14 18.86 2.86 27.12
N LEU A 15 18.28 2.50 25.98
CA LEU A 15 18.94 1.73 24.93
C LEU A 15 20.17 2.47 24.40
N LEU A 16 20.03 3.74 24.04
CA LEU A 16 21.14 4.57 23.53
C LEU A 16 22.26 4.69 24.57
N GLN A 17 21.90 4.90 25.85
CA GLN A 17 22.88 4.96 26.93
C GLN A 17 23.59 3.62 27.14
N GLY A 18 22.85 2.51 27.08
CA GLY A 18 23.40 1.15 27.20
C GLY A 18 24.37 0.81 26.08
N LEU A 19 24.03 1.19 24.84
CA LEU A 19 24.88 1.01 23.68
C LEU A 19 26.16 1.86 23.74
N SER A 20 26.04 3.14 24.10
CA SER A 20 27.18 4.05 24.24
C SER A 20 28.12 3.63 25.37
N ARG A 21 27.59 3.31 26.57
CA ARG A 21 28.40 2.82 27.71
C ARG A 21 29.04 1.46 27.46
N GLY A 22 28.37 0.63 26.67
CA GLY A 22 28.87 -0.70 26.28
C GLY A 22 30.03 -0.66 25.28
N GLY A 23 30.42 0.51 24.77
CA GLY A 23 31.49 0.66 23.78
C GLY A 23 31.21 -0.09 22.48
N ARG A 24 29.92 -0.26 22.14
CA ARG A 24 29.51 -1.02 20.95
C ARG A 24 29.45 -0.08 19.75
N ASP A 25 30.26 -0.39 18.75
CA ASP A 25 30.22 0.31 17.47
C ASP A 25 29.29 -0.43 16.49
N GLY A 26 28.48 0.33 15.76
CA GLY A 26 27.47 -0.25 14.86
C GLY A 26 26.38 0.73 14.46
N VAL A 27 25.42 0.24 13.68
CA VAL A 27 24.28 1.02 13.19
C VAL A 27 23.02 0.59 13.92
N LEU A 28 22.32 1.55 14.54
CA LEU A 28 20.99 1.40 15.11
C LEU A 28 19.96 1.94 14.12
N THR A 29 19.09 1.08 13.61
CA THR A 29 17.93 1.47 12.81
C THR A 29 16.67 1.41 13.66
N LEU A 30 15.89 2.49 13.64
CA LEU A 30 14.62 2.64 14.36
C LEU A 30 13.47 2.69 13.35
N TYR A 31 12.40 1.97 13.66
CA TYR A 31 11.17 1.89 12.88
C TYR A 31 9.99 2.27 13.79
N GLY A 32 9.25 3.31 13.41
CA GLY A 32 7.95 3.67 13.98
C GLY A 32 6.87 3.67 12.92
N ASP A 33 5.63 3.93 13.32
CA ASP A 33 4.45 3.87 12.43
C ASP A 33 4.57 4.78 11.19
N ASP A 34 5.16 5.97 11.36
CA ASP A 34 5.26 7.01 10.32
C ASP A 34 6.71 7.53 10.10
N ALA A 35 7.72 6.90 10.69
CA ALA A 35 9.10 7.37 10.60
C ALA A 35 10.15 6.26 10.73
N THR A 36 11.23 6.39 9.96
CA THR A 36 12.43 5.55 10.05
C THR A 36 13.66 6.42 10.33
N SER A 37 14.62 5.93 11.12
CA SER A 37 15.84 6.67 11.45
C SER A 37 17.04 5.73 11.61
N CYS A 38 18.21 6.18 11.18
CA CYS A 38 19.47 5.43 11.30
C CYS A 38 20.49 6.22 12.12
N ILE A 39 21.02 5.60 13.17
CA ILE A 39 21.99 6.19 14.08
C ILE A 39 23.25 5.33 14.07
N GLY A 40 24.39 5.92 13.69
CA GLY A 40 25.69 5.30 13.82
C GLY A 40 26.25 5.52 15.22
N LEU A 41 26.71 4.47 15.86
CA LEU A 41 27.48 4.52 17.10
C LEU A 41 28.94 4.21 16.80
N HIS A 42 29.82 5.14 17.17
CA HIS A 42 31.26 4.91 17.12
C HIS A 42 31.95 5.62 18.29
N ARG A 43 32.73 4.87 19.07
CA ARG A 43 33.50 5.38 20.23
C ARG A 43 32.63 6.17 21.23
N GLY A 44 31.40 5.68 21.46
CA GLY A 44 30.45 6.28 22.41
C GLY A 44 29.73 7.55 21.91
N GLN A 45 30.00 7.99 20.67
CA GLN A 45 29.32 9.11 20.01
C GLN A 45 28.28 8.61 19.01
N LEU A 46 27.23 9.41 18.83
CA LEU A 46 26.15 9.22 17.87
C LEU A 46 26.41 10.03 16.60
N TYR A 47 26.19 9.40 15.46
CA TYR A 47 26.23 9.99 14.13
C TYR A 47 24.87 9.78 13.44
N PHE A 48 24.32 10.81 12.82
CA PHE A 48 23.00 10.74 12.20
C PHE A 48 23.13 10.35 10.73
N LEU A 49 22.85 9.07 10.46
CA LEU A 49 23.05 8.46 9.15
C LEU A 49 21.79 8.59 8.27
N ALA A 50 21.97 8.43 6.96
CA ALA A 50 20.86 8.44 6.03
C ALA A 50 19.92 7.25 6.29
N GLY A 51 18.61 7.51 6.29
CA GLY A 51 17.57 6.48 6.39
C GLY A 51 17.44 5.66 5.09
N PRO A 52 16.85 4.45 5.14
CA PRO A 52 16.60 3.65 3.94
C PRO A 52 15.60 4.31 2.97
N ASP A 53 14.67 5.11 3.51
CA ASP A 53 13.61 5.80 2.77
C ASP A 53 13.94 7.29 2.51
N GLU A 54 15.20 7.70 2.74
CA GLU A 54 15.61 9.10 2.61
C GLU A 54 15.85 9.48 1.14
N GLU A 55 15.07 10.44 0.64
CA GLU A 55 15.19 10.95 -0.74
C GLU A 55 16.15 12.14 -0.82
N GLU A 56 17.22 12.04 -1.63
CA GLU A 56 18.22 13.14 -1.76
C GLU A 56 17.62 14.41 -2.37
N ASP A 57 16.62 14.27 -3.25
CA ASP A 57 15.96 15.40 -3.91
C ASP A 57 15.21 16.30 -2.92
N LEU A 58 14.71 15.75 -1.81
CA LEU A 58 14.07 16.52 -0.74
C LEU A 58 15.03 17.55 -0.12
N TRP A 59 16.27 17.15 0.16
CA TRP A 59 17.27 18.05 0.74
C TRP A 59 17.75 19.09 -0.25
N ARG A 60 17.82 18.74 -1.53
CA ARG A 60 18.08 19.71 -2.60
C ARG A 60 16.98 20.77 -2.66
N GLU A 61 15.71 20.36 -2.67
CA GLU A 61 14.59 21.29 -2.69
C GLU A 61 14.58 22.21 -1.47
N ARG A 62 14.74 21.67 -0.26
CA ARG A 62 14.81 22.47 0.98
C ARG A 62 15.96 23.45 0.99
N SER A 63 17.15 23.03 0.54
CA SER A 63 18.31 23.92 0.39
C SER A 63 18.03 25.05 -0.59
N LEU A 64 17.43 24.75 -1.75
CA LEU A 64 17.04 25.76 -2.74
C LEU A 64 16.02 26.75 -2.15
N ASN A 65 15.00 26.28 -1.43
CA ASN A 65 13.97 27.13 -0.81
C ASN A 65 14.54 28.02 0.31
N ALA A 66 15.44 27.48 1.13
CA ALA A 66 16.05 28.23 2.23
C ALA A 66 17.03 29.31 1.73
N PHE A 67 17.86 29.00 0.72
CA PHE A 67 18.94 29.87 0.24
C PHE A 67 18.66 30.53 -1.11
N VAL A 68 17.40 30.81 -1.43
CA VAL A 68 17.00 31.39 -2.73
C VAL A 68 17.77 32.65 -3.11
N ASP A 69 18.07 33.51 -2.14
CA ASP A 69 18.73 34.80 -2.40
C ASP A 69 20.27 34.73 -2.38
N ASP A 70 20.85 33.56 -2.07
CA ASP A 70 22.29 33.29 -2.08
C ASP A 70 22.62 31.89 -2.67
N PRO A 71 22.43 31.68 -3.98
CA PRO A 71 22.74 30.40 -4.62
C PRO A 71 24.26 30.25 -4.82
N ASP A 72 24.97 29.78 -3.80
CA ASP A 72 26.38 29.36 -3.93
C ASP A 72 26.47 27.84 -4.16
N PRO A 73 26.82 27.39 -5.39
CA PRO A 73 26.95 25.97 -5.69
C PRO A 73 28.08 25.29 -4.91
N ASN A 74 29.10 26.03 -4.46
CA ASN A 74 30.20 25.45 -3.68
C ASN A 74 29.76 25.07 -2.26
N CYS A 75 28.78 25.79 -1.71
CA CYS A 75 28.22 25.52 -0.39
C CYS A 75 27.00 24.59 -0.43
N GLU A 76 26.45 24.29 -1.61
CA GLU A 76 25.21 23.52 -1.75
C GLU A 76 25.28 22.15 -1.08
N SER A 77 26.39 21.42 -1.27
CA SER A 77 26.58 20.11 -0.63
C SER A 77 26.61 20.20 0.89
N ALA A 78 27.35 21.16 1.44
CA ALA A 78 27.45 21.39 2.87
C ALA A 78 26.10 21.83 3.49
N ARG A 79 25.35 22.68 2.79
CA ARG A 79 24.01 23.12 3.19
C ARG A 79 23.02 21.96 3.21
N ARG A 80 23.02 21.13 2.15
CA ARG A 80 22.17 19.92 2.08
C ARG A 80 22.45 18.97 3.24
N GLU A 81 23.73 18.70 3.54
CA GLU A 81 24.09 17.81 4.66
C GLU A 81 23.70 18.40 6.02
N ALA A 82 23.85 19.72 6.22
CA ALA A 82 23.41 20.39 7.44
C ALA A 82 21.90 20.28 7.65
N ILE A 83 21.10 20.51 6.58
CA ILE A 83 19.64 20.37 6.60
C ILE A 83 19.24 18.91 6.87
N ALA A 84 19.85 17.96 6.16
CA ALA A 84 19.58 16.54 6.34
C ALA A 84 19.88 16.10 7.78
N ARG A 85 21.04 16.48 8.32
CA ARG A 85 21.43 16.18 9.70
C ARG A 85 20.46 16.75 10.73
N ALA A 86 20.04 18.01 10.56
CA ALA A 86 19.03 18.63 11.43
C ALA A 86 17.68 17.90 11.36
N SER A 87 17.25 17.49 10.16
CA SER A 87 16.00 16.75 9.95
C SER A 87 16.05 15.33 10.53
N ARG A 88 17.19 14.65 10.44
CA ARG A 88 17.43 13.34 11.08
C ARG A 88 17.36 13.46 12.60
N LEU A 89 17.97 14.51 13.16
CA LEU A 89 17.91 14.80 14.60
C LEU A 89 16.47 15.09 15.07
N GLU A 90 15.70 15.90 14.33
CA GLU A 90 14.28 16.14 14.59
C GLU A 90 13.47 14.83 14.59
N THR A 91 13.80 13.89 13.70
CA THR A 91 13.13 12.59 13.62
C THR A 91 13.44 11.73 14.85
N ILE A 92 14.65 11.81 15.39
CA ILE A 92 15.03 11.12 16.64
C ILE A 92 14.28 11.73 17.84
N TYR A 93 14.10 13.04 17.90
CA TYR A 93 13.27 13.66 18.94
C TYR A 93 11.83 13.16 18.91
N ARG A 94 11.22 13.08 17.71
CA ARG A 94 9.89 12.49 17.55
C ARG A 94 9.84 11.02 17.98
N MET A 95 10.90 10.26 17.71
CA MET A 95 11.01 8.86 18.11
C MET A 95 11.16 8.68 19.62
N LEU A 96 11.89 9.56 20.32
CA LEU A 96 11.99 9.52 21.78
C LEU A 96 10.62 9.70 22.47
N GLU A 97 9.67 10.35 21.79
CA GLU A 97 8.29 10.56 22.25
C GLU A 97 7.30 9.49 21.75
N ALA A 98 7.73 8.58 20.86
CA ALA A 98 6.85 7.60 20.24
C ALA A 98 6.46 6.47 21.21
N PRO A 99 5.18 6.03 21.21
CA PRO A 99 4.67 5.03 22.15
C PRO A 99 5.14 3.59 21.85
N GLY A 100 5.68 3.34 20.65
CA GLY A 100 6.20 2.04 20.25
C GLY A 100 7.13 2.15 19.05
N LEU A 101 8.36 1.67 19.21
CA LEU A 101 9.38 1.63 18.19
C LEU A 101 9.97 0.23 18.12
N HIS A 102 10.13 -0.27 16.90
CA HIS A 102 10.95 -1.44 16.66
C HIS A 102 12.38 -0.97 16.34
N PHE A 103 13.39 -1.60 16.92
CA PHE A 103 14.78 -1.26 16.65
C PHE A 103 15.57 -2.48 16.20
N ARG A 104 16.59 -2.24 15.38
CA ARG A 104 17.59 -3.21 14.94
C ARG A 104 18.98 -2.59 15.05
N PHE A 105 19.87 -3.22 15.81
CA PHE A 105 21.26 -2.82 15.91
C PHE A 105 22.16 -3.82 15.19
N GLU A 106 23.01 -3.33 14.29
CA GLU A 106 24.00 -4.09 13.54
C GLU A 106 25.39 -3.70 14.00
N GLN A 107 26.08 -4.61 14.69
CA GLN A 107 27.45 -4.35 15.14
C GLN A 107 28.42 -4.41 13.97
N GLY A 108 29.25 -3.36 13.79
CA GLY A 108 30.18 -3.27 12.68
C GLY A 108 30.65 -1.83 12.40
N PRO A 109 31.49 -1.64 11.36
CA PRO A 109 31.89 -0.31 10.92
C PRO A 109 30.70 0.48 10.39
N LEU A 110 30.72 1.80 10.58
CA LEU A 110 29.67 2.67 10.06
C LEU A 110 29.72 2.76 8.52
N PRO A 111 28.57 2.70 7.84
CA PRO A 111 28.51 2.89 6.40
C PRO A 111 28.93 4.31 6.04
N LEU A 112 29.78 4.46 5.01
CA LEU A 112 30.18 5.78 4.53
C LEU A 112 28.98 6.51 3.89
N PRO A 113 28.92 7.86 3.98
CA PRO A 113 27.91 8.63 3.29
C PRO A 113 27.99 8.40 1.77
N PRO A 114 26.86 8.37 1.04
CA PRO A 114 26.83 8.10 -0.40
C PRO A 114 27.69 9.06 -1.24
N ASN A 115 27.89 10.30 -0.76
CA ASN A 115 28.63 11.35 -1.46
C ASN A 115 30.07 11.56 -0.95
N TYR A 116 30.62 10.60 -0.20
CA TYR A 116 31.98 10.73 0.35
C TYR A 116 33.07 10.41 -0.70
N HIS A 117 33.80 11.44 -1.14
CA HIS A 117 34.94 11.33 -2.05
C HIS A 117 36.30 11.42 -1.33
N GLY A 118 36.41 10.85 -0.14
CA GLY A 118 37.70 10.73 0.55
C GLY A 118 38.55 9.58 0.01
N PRO A 119 39.84 9.50 0.39
CA PRO A 119 40.70 8.40 -0.03
C PRO A 119 40.08 7.08 0.44
N ALA A 120 39.72 6.22 -0.51
CA ALA A 120 39.19 4.89 -0.24
C ALA A 120 40.23 4.11 0.59
N SER A 121 39.94 3.87 1.87
CA SER A 121 40.74 2.95 2.68
C SER A 121 40.38 1.52 2.28
N SER A 122 40.87 1.11 1.11
CA SER A 122 41.03 -0.29 0.75
C SER A 122 42.30 -0.81 1.42
N THR A 123 42.19 -1.28 2.66
CA THR A 123 43.13 -2.27 3.22
C THR A 123 42.34 -3.29 4.01
N ILE A 124 41.77 -4.26 3.29
CA ILE A 124 41.53 -5.60 3.85
C ILE A 124 42.93 -6.20 4.06
N SER A 125 43.49 -6.04 5.25
CA SER A 125 44.67 -6.78 5.68
C SER A 125 44.24 -8.21 6.04
N ILE A 126 44.84 -9.18 5.36
CA ILE A 126 44.62 -10.62 5.55
C ILE A 126 45.20 -11.13 6.89
N ASP A 127 45.96 -10.30 7.61
CA ASP A 127 46.39 -10.57 8.98
C ASP A 127 45.62 -9.65 9.95
N GLY A 128 44.86 -10.27 10.86
CA GLY A 128 43.83 -9.67 11.74
C GLY A 128 44.30 -8.66 12.79
N GLN A 129 45.17 -7.71 12.43
CA GLN A 129 45.47 -6.51 13.19
C GLN A 129 45.57 -5.33 12.22
N ALA A 130 44.44 -4.89 11.69
CA ALA A 130 44.34 -3.56 11.13
C ALA A 130 44.34 -2.56 12.29
N ALA A 131 45.43 -1.80 12.44
CA ALA A 131 45.39 -0.60 13.25
C ALA A 131 44.37 0.34 12.60
N GLU A 132 43.28 0.65 13.31
CA GLU A 132 42.35 1.69 12.88
C GLU A 132 43.15 2.97 12.61
N PRO A 133 43.04 3.61 11.43
CA PRO A 133 43.61 4.93 11.23
C PRO A 133 43.09 5.85 12.33
N ALA A 134 43.92 6.82 12.75
CA ALA A 134 43.54 7.77 13.78
C ALA A 134 42.26 8.51 13.36
N PHE A 135 41.12 8.09 13.92
CA PHE A 135 39.84 8.76 13.75
C PHE A 135 39.96 10.16 14.32
N ASP A 136 39.96 11.16 13.45
CA ASP A 136 39.89 12.57 13.84
C ASP A 136 38.40 12.97 13.91
N PRO A 137 37.84 13.18 15.12
CA PRO A 137 36.44 13.57 15.28
C PRO A 137 36.11 14.89 14.58
N ALA A 138 37.11 15.75 14.35
CA ALA A 138 36.93 17.04 13.68
C ALA A 138 36.72 16.92 12.16
N HIS A 139 37.15 15.81 11.55
CA HIS A 139 37.06 15.55 10.11
C HIS A 139 36.28 14.25 9.80
N SER A 140 35.33 13.91 10.67
CA SER A 140 34.46 12.75 10.47
C SER A 140 33.64 12.89 9.17
N PRO A 141 33.58 11.82 8.33
CA PRO A 141 32.78 11.84 7.11
C PRO A 141 31.27 11.97 7.39
N TRP A 142 30.83 11.68 8.61
CA TRP A 142 29.43 11.74 9.05
C TRP A 142 29.06 13.05 9.77
N GLY A 143 29.95 14.05 9.72
CA GLY A 143 29.82 15.28 10.49
C GLY A 143 30.14 15.09 11.98
N PRO A 144 29.88 16.12 12.82
CA PRO A 144 30.26 16.07 14.22
C PRO A 144 29.43 15.04 15.00
N GLY A 145 30.09 14.19 15.78
CA GLY A 145 29.46 13.24 16.67
C GLY A 145 28.81 13.91 17.87
N VAL A 146 27.69 13.37 18.34
CA VAL A 146 26.92 13.89 19.49
C VAL A 146 26.93 12.86 20.62
N THR A 147 27.09 13.29 21.87
CA THR A 147 26.99 12.35 23.00
C THR A 147 25.52 12.03 23.29
N VAL A 148 25.25 10.79 23.74
CA VAL A 148 23.88 10.39 24.12
C VAL A 148 23.32 11.30 25.21
N GLU A 149 24.16 11.69 26.18
CA GLU A 149 23.77 12.60 27.26
C GLU A 149 23.33 13.96 26.72
N PHE A 150 24.12 14.56 25.81
CA PHE A 150 23.75 15.83 25.18
C PHE A 150 22.43 15.70 24.41
N LEU A 151 22.26 14.64 23.62
CA LEU A 151 21.03 14.41 22.85
C LEU A 151 19.79 14.37 23.77
N LEU A 152 19.87 13.61 24.87
CA LEU A 152 18.74 13.44 25.80
C LEU A 152 18.47 14.71 26.60
N LEU A 153 19.51 15.47 27.00
CA LEU A 153 19.33 16.75 27.69
C LEU A 153 18.73 17.81 26.77
N GLU A 154 19.17 17.88 25.50
CA GLU A 154 18.57 18.79 24.53
C GLU A 154 17.11 18.41 24.23
N HIS A 155 16.82 17.11 24.07
CA HIS A 155 15.43 16.65 23.93
C HIS A 155 14.56 17.09 25.11
N ALA A 156 15.00 16.82 26.34
CA ALA A 156 14.28 17.23 27.54
C ALA A 156 14.07 18.75 27.60
N ARG A 157 15.10 19.55 27.31
CA ARG A 157 15.00 21.02 27.23
C ARG A 157 13.94 21.45 26.22
N MET A 158 13.96 20.89 25.01
CA MET A 158 13.00 21.27 23.97
C MET A 158 11.58 20.81 24.26
N SER A 159 11.39 19.62 24.83
CA SER A 159 10.08 19.13 25.23
C SER A 159 9.49 20.01 26.35
N ASP A 160 10.29 20.40 27.35
CA ASP A 160 9.86 21.31 28.42
C ASP A 160 9.44 22.68 27.84
N GLU A 161 10.25 23.25 26.95
CA GLU A 161 9.95 24.52 26.27
C GLU A 161 8.74 24.45 25.31
N ALA A 162 8.43 23.27 24.77
CA ALA A 162 7.33 23.07 23.83
C ALA A 162 5.98 22.75 24.52
N SER A 163 6.03 22.22 25.75
CA SER A 163 4.85 21.72 26.48
C SER A 163 3.87 22.82 26.87
N ASP A 164 4.37 24.02 27.13
CA ASP A 164 3.58 25.17 27.60
C ASP A 164 4.02 26.45 26.88
N GLY A 165 3.10 27.14 26.19
CA GLY A 165 3.34 28.49 25.65
C GLY A 165 3.07 28.67 24.15
N VAL A 166 3.59 29.75 23.58
CA VAL A 166 3.38 30.11 22.15
C VAL A 166 3.95 29.03 21.21
N ALA A 167 5.03 28.34 21.61
CA ALA A 167 5.71 27.32 20.81
C ALA A 167 4.80 26.19 20.33
N ALA A 168 3.86 25.75 21.16
CA ALA A 168 2.92 24.68 20.82
C ALA A 168 1.96 25.06 19.67
N THR A 169 1.74 26.36 19.44
CA THR A 169 0.83 26.87 18.40
C THR A 169 1.53 27.16 17.07
N LEU A 170 2.86 27.26 17.07
CA LEU A 170 3.64 27.62 15.89
C LEU A 170 3.82 26.43 14.94
N SER A 171 3.63 26.70 13.67
CA SER A 171 3.75 25.78 12.54
C SER A 171 5.07 25.98 11.79
N ALA A 172 5.53 24.94 11.10
CA ALA A 172 6.64 25.02 10.15
C ALA A 172 6.44 26.07 9.05
N TYR A 173 5.18 26.36 8.71
CA TYR A 173 4.81 27.29 7.64
C TYR A 173 4.63 28.74 8.10
N ASP A 174 4.70 29.01 9.41
CA ASP A 174 4.54 30.37 9.92
C ASP A 174 5.73 31.24 9.53
N ILE A 175 5.51 32.55 9.37
CA ILE A 175 6.56 33.51 8.98
C ILE A 175 6.77 34.51 10.12
N PRO A 176 7.91 34.44 10.84
CA PRO A 176 8.25 35.43 11.84
C PRO A 176 8.61 36.77 11.19
N ARG A 177 8.11 37.87 11.77
CA ARG A 177 8.43 39.25 11.39
C ARG A 177 9.07 39.99 12.55
N SER A 178 10.26 40.52 12.31
CA SER A 178 10.99 41.36 13.26
C SER A 178 10.26 42.68 13.52
N LEU A 179 10.18 43.07 14.78
CA LEU A 179 9.63 44.34 15.26
C LEU A 179 10.77 45.32 15.58
N ASP A 180 10.49 46.63 15.62
CA ASP A 180 11.53 47.66 15.87
C ASP A 180 12.27 47.48 17.20
N THR A 181 11.65 46.82 18.18
CA THR A 181 12.23 46.42 19.48
C THR A 181 13.38 45.42 19.34
N ALA A 182 13.55 44.76 18.18
CA ALA A 182 14.63 43.82 17.90
C ALA A 182 16.03 44.45 17.93
N ALA A 183 16.14 45.76 17.65
CA ALA A 183 17.42 46.46 17.65
C ALA A 183 18.06 46.56 19.05
N GLU A 184 17.26 46.42 20.10
CA GLU A 184 17.68 46.50 21.51
C GLU A 184 18.14 45.15 22.08
N ALA A 185 18.03 44.06 21.31
CA ALA A 185 18.39 42.71 21.75
C ALA A 185 19.92 42.50 21.87
N ASP A 186 20.31 41.49 22.64
CA ASP A 186 21.70 41.07 22.76
C ASP A 186 22.28 40.57 21.42
N PRO A 187 23.62 40.56 21.24
CA PRO A 187 24.24 40.23 19.95
C PRO A 187 23.83 38.86 19.37
N ALA A 188 23.71 37.83 20.21
CA ALA A 188 23.36 36.49 19.74
C ALA A 188 21.91 36.42 19.25
N THR A 189 20.99 37.08 19.97
CA THR A 189 19.60 37.24 19.54
C THR A 189 19.51 38.07 18.26
N ARG A 190 20.32 39.13 18.11
CA ARG A 190 20.34 39.93 16.88
C ARG A 190 20.75 39.12 15.65
N ASP A 191 21.72 38.21 15.77
CA ASP A 191 22.13 37.35 14.66
C ASP A 191 21.00 36.39 14.22
N PHE A 192 20.25 35.85 15.17
CA PHE A 192 19.05 35.07 14.89
C PHE A 192 17.93 35.91 14.26
N LEU A 193 17.63 37.07 14.83
CA LEU A 193 16.59 37.98 14.32
C LEU A 193 16.91 38.50 12.91
N ALA A 194 18.19 38.58 12.53
CA ALA A 194 18.61 38.90 11.17
C ALA A 194 18.20 37.83 10.13
N GLN A 195 17.99 36.57 10.57
CA GLN A 195 17.44 35.52 9.71
C GLN A 195 15.91 35.63 9.54
N CYS A 196 15.23 36.33 10.44
CA CYS A 196 13.78 36.56 10.42
C CYS A 196 13.41 37.73 9.49
N ASP A 197 13.64 37.54 8.19
CA ASP A 197 13.45 38.53 7.12
C ASP A 197 11.98 38.92 6.83
N GLY A 198 11.01 38.30 7.50
CA GLY A 198 9.58 38.55 7.30
C GLY A 198 8.98 38.00 6.00
N ILE A 199 9.75 37.18 5.30
CA ILE A 199 9.37 36.47 4.06
C ILE A 199 9.53 34.95 4.24
N SER A 200 10.48 34.53 5.08
CA SER A 200 10.88 33.13 5.21
C SER A 200 10.12 32.40 6.31
N THR A 201 9.79 31.14 6.06
CA THR A 201 9.06 30.31 7.03
C THR A 201 9.99 29.90 8.18
N ILE A 202 9.42 29.49 9.33
CA ILE A 202 10.22 28.94 10.44
C ILE A 202 11.06 27.76 9.95
N GLN A 203 10.53 26.93 9.05
CA GLN A 203 11.30 25.83 8.46
C GLN A 203 12.47 26.32 7.60
N GLU A 204 12.26 27.31 6.72
CA GLU A 204 13.33 27.88 5.91
C GLU A 204 14.43 28.51 6.79
N ILE A 205 14.06 29.13 7.91
CA ILE A 205 15.02 29.70 8.88
C ILE A 205 15.80 28.60 9.59
N ALA A 206 15.13 27.53 10.05
CA ALA A 206 15.78 26.37 10.62
C ALA A 206 16.79 25.76 9.64
N ASP A 207 16.43 25.68 8.36
CA ASP A 207 17.26 25.14 7.29
C ASP A 207 18.50 26.00 7.02
N ARG A 208 18.37 27.33 7.06
CA ARG A 208 19.52 28.25 6.97
C ARG A 208 20.50 28.07 8.12
N LEU A 209 19.97 27.87 9.33
CA LEU A 209 20.76 27.71 10.55
C LEU A 209 21.32 26.29 10.69
N GLY A 210 20.80 25.32 9.94
CA GLY A 210 21.11 23.90 10.12
C GLY A 210 20.63 23.38 11.49
N TRP A 211 19.52 23.92 11.99
CA TRP A 211 18.94 23.60 13.30
C TRP A 211 17.74 22.66 13.15
N PRO A 212 17.48 21.77 14.13
CA PRO A 212 16.21 21.06 14.24
C PRO A 212 15.04 22.04 14.25
N PHE A 213 13.93 21.65 13.64
CA PHE A 213 12.73 22.49 13.58
C PHE A 213 12.24 22.86 14.98
N SER A 214 12.23 21.90 15.92
CA SER A 214 11.80 22.14 17.30
C SER A 214 12.65 23.21 17.99
N GLN A 215 13.97 23.21 17.78
CA GLN A 215 14.86 24.24 18.34
C GLN A 215 14.56 25.63 17.76
N CYS A 216 14.39 25.73 16.44
CA CYS A 216 14.06 27.00 15.79
C CYS A 216 12.68 27.51 16.24
N ARG A 217 11.68 26.62 16.31
CA ARG A 217 10.33 26.93 16.78
C ARG A 217 10.33 27.49 18.21
N ASN A 218 11.03 26.85 19.14
CA ASN A 218 11.12 27.30 20.52
C ASN A 218 11.82 28.66 20.63
N THR A 219 12.87 28.87 19.83
CA THR A 219 13.57 30.16 19.77
C THR A 219 12.63 31.25 19.25
N VAL A 220 11.90 31.01 18.16
CA VAL A 220 10.89 31.94 17.65
C VAL A 220 9.83 32.25 18.71
N ALA A 221 9.31 31.24 19.39
CA ALA A 221 8.31 31.42 20.44
C ALA A 221 8.81 32.32 21.58
N SER A 222 10.02 32.06 22.09
CA SER A 222 10.65 32.90 23.11
C SER A 222 10.79 34.36 22.66
N GLN A 223 11.15 34.59 21.39
CA GLN A 223 11.27 35.94 20.83
C GLN A 223 9.93 36.63 20.56
N VAL A 224 8.86 35.87 20.32
CA VAL A 224 7.48 36.40 20.28
C VAL A 224 7.04 36.84 21.66
N GLU A 225 7.29 36.02 22.68
CA GLU A 225 6.96 36.32 24.07
C GLU A 225 7.75 37.53 24.60
N ALA A 226 9.01 37.67 24.18
CA ALA A 226 9.82 38.85 24.46
C ALA A 226 9.40 40.11 23.68
N GLY A 227 8.49 39.99 22.70
CA GLY A 227 7.99 41.11 21.90
C GLY A 227 8.98 41.59 20.83
N HIS A 228 9.97 40.78 20.44
CA HIS A 228 10.88 41.06 19.32
C HIS A 228 10.34 40.58 17.98
N LEU A 229 9.49 39.56 17.99
CA LEU A 229 8.85 39.00 16.79
C LEU A 229 7.33 39.04 16.89
N ARG A 230 6.66 39.11 15.74
CA ARG A 230 5.26 38.70 15.58
C ARG A 230 5.13 37.70 14.43
N MET A 231 4.05 36.91 14.42
CA MET A 231 3.75 36.07 13.26
C MET A 231 3.05 36.86 12.15
N ALA A 232 3.29 36.47 10.91
CA ALA A 232 2.57 37.00 9.76
C ALA A 232 1.08 36.65 9.83
N GLU A 233 0.23 37.61 9.51
CA GLU A 233 -1.22 37.38 9.43
C GLU A 233 -1.59 36.59 8.16
N PRO A 234 -2.76 35.92 8.10
CA PRO A 234 -3.16 35.16 6.92
C PRO A 234 -3.08 35.98 5.62
N ARG A 235 -3.51 37.25 5.63
CA ARG A 235 -3.43 38.10 4.42
C ARG A 235 -1.98 38.34 3.99
N GLU A 236 -1.04 38.46 4.93
CA GLU A 236 0.39 38.61 4.65
C GLU A 236 0.98 37.31 4.08
N LEU A 237 0.57 36.15 4.60
CA LEU A 237 0.96 34.83 4.07
C LEU A 237 0.48 34.65 2.62
N LEU A 238 -0.76 35.02 2.32
CA LEU A 238 -1.32 34.96 0.97
C LEU A 238 -0.59 35.91 0.01
N ALA A 239 -0.29 37.14 0.45
CA ALA A 239 0.50 38.09 -0.34
C ALA A 239 1.93 37.57 -0.60
N GLY A 240 2.54 36.92 0.40
CA GLY A 240 3.81 36.23 0.25
C GLY A 240 3.74 35.09 -0.77
N ALA A 241 2.71 34.25 -0.72
CA ALA A 241 2.50 33.18 -1.69
C ALA A 241 2.33 33.73 -3.13
N GLN A 242 1.55 34.80 -3.30
CA GLN A 242 1.37 35.47 -4.60
C GLN A 242 2.70 36.02 -5.13
N ARG A 243 3.50 36.68 -4.28
CA ARG A 243 4.81 37.20 -4.69
C ARG A 243 5.75 36.08 -5.16
N GLU A 244 5.82 34.97 -4.43
CA GLU A 244 6.66 33.83 -4.84
C GLU A 244 6.14 33.19 -6.13
N LEU A 245 4.82 33.16 -6.36
CA LEU A 245 4.21 32.74 -7.63
C LEU A 245 4.63 33.63 -8.81
N GLU A 246 4.58 34.95 -8.63
CA GLU A 246 5.00 35.92 -9.64
C GLU A 246 6.50 35.77 -9.97
N LEU A 247 7.30 35.35 -9.00
CA LEU A 247 8.73 35.05 -9.17
C LEU A 247 9.00 33.63 -9.70
N GLY A 248 7.96 32.81 -9.92
CA GLY A 248 8.09 31.43 -10.41
C GLY A 248 8.63 30.42 -9.38
N ARG A 249 8.63 30.77 -8.09
CA ARG A 249 9.18 29.96 -6.99
C ARG A 249 8.07 29.08 -6.38
N ILE A 250 7.70 28.03 -7.11
CA ILE A 250 6.50 27.22 -6.83
C ILE A 250 6.54 26.55 -5.44
N GLY A 251 7.66 25.94 -5.04
CA GLY A 251 7.80 25.26 -3.74
C GLY A 251 7.56 26.23 -2.57
N ARG A 252 8.26 27.37 -2.57
CA ARG A 252 8.06 28.45 -1.58
C ARG A 252 6.64 28.98 -1.55
N ALA A 253 6.02 29.17 -2.71
CA ALA A 253 4.63 29.61 -2.79
C ALA A 253 3.67 28.58 -2.19
N ALA A 254 3.92 27.28 -2.41
CA ALA A 254 3.12 26.19 -1.84
C ALA A 254 3.25 26.09 -0.32
N GLU A 255 4.45 26.31 0.25
CA GLU A 255 4.66 26.38 1.70
C GLU A 255 3.87 27.54 2.35
N ARG A 256 3.95 28.74 1.76
CA ARG A 256 3.22 29.93 2.24
C ARG A 256 1.71 29.74 2.13
N LEU A 257 1.25 29.14 1.04
CA LEU A 257 -0.16 28.83 0.87
C LEU A 257 -0.61 27.75 1.85
N SER A 258 0.24 26.78 2.18
CA SER A 258 -0.01 25.81 3.27
C SER A 258 -0.17 26.52 4.61
N GLY A 259 0.72 27.47 4.94
CA GLY A 259 0.60 28.34 6.11
C GLY A 259 -0.68 29.18 6.12
N TRP A 260 -1.10 29.73 4.97
CA TRP A 260 -2.37 30.43 4.85
C TRP A 260 -3.56 29.49 5.10
N ILE A 261 -3.53 28.25 4.59
CA ILE A 261 -4.60 27.28 4.77
C ILE A 261 -4.76 26.89 6.25
N THR A 262 -3.64 26.75 6.98
CA THR A 262 -3.65 26.36 8.40
C THR A 262 -4.04 27.52 9.32
N SER A 263 -3.56 28.73 9.04
CA SER A 263 -3.82 29.93 9.85
C SER A 263 -5.17 30.60 9.55
N SER A 264 -5.70 30.43 8.33
CA SER A 264 -6.96 31.09 7.95
C SER A 264 -8.16 30.46 8.66
N PRO A 265 -9.15 31.26 9.09
CA PRO A 265 -10.33 30.77 9.79
C PRO A 265 -11.06 29.65 9.04
N PRO A 266 -11.68 28.69 9.75
CA PRO A 266 -12.52 27.68 9.10
C PRO A 266 -13.72 28.37 8.45
N GLY A 267 -13.89 28.21 7.14
CA GLY A 267 -14.91 28.97 6.41
C GLY A 267 -14.48 29.35 5.00
N PRO A 268 -15.37 30.01 4.23
CA PRO A 268 -14.96 30.70 3.01
C PRO A 268 -13.91 31.76 3.33
N PRO A 269 -12.88 31.94 2.47
CA PRO A 269 -11.94 33.03 2.61
C PRO A 269 -12.64 34.39 2.39
N PRO A 270 -12.07 35.49 2.90
CA PRO A 270 -12.52 36.84 2.55
C PRO A 270 -12.59 37.02 1.03
N LEU A 271 -13.56 37.79 0.53
CA LEU A 271 -13.76 37.98 -0.92
C LEU A 271 -12.49 38.43 -1.64
N GLY A 272 -11.77 39.40 -1.09
CA GLY A 272 -10.51 39.87 -1.68
C GLY A 272 -9.35 38.86 -1.64
N ASP A 273 -9.39 37.83 -0.77
CA ASP A 273 -8.44 36.71 -0.80
C ASP A 273 -8.86 35.70 -1.88
N ALA A 274 -10.16 35.43 -1.98
CA ALA A 274 -10.74 34.54 -2.99
C ALA A 274 -10.48 35.06 -4.40
N ASP A 275 -10.71 36.35 -4.65
CA ASP A 275 -10.50 36.99 -5.95
C ASP A 275 -9.03 36.91 -6.39
N LEU A 276 -8.09 37.06 -5.46
CA LEU A 276 -6.67 36.87 -5.74
C LEU A 276 -6.37 35.42 -6.15
N LEU A 277 -6.84 34.44 -5.38
CA LEU A 277 -6.62 33.02 -5.69
C LEU A 277 -7.30 32.59 -6.99
N ILE A 278 -8.46 33.16 -7.31
CA ILE A 278 -9.15 32.92 -8.59
C ILE A 278 -8.38 33.58 -9.73
N GLY A 279 -7.86 34.80 -9.55
CA GLY A 279 -6.98 35.44 -10.53
C GLY A 279 -5.71 34.63 -10.80
N GLU A 280 -5.10 34.06 -9.76
CA GLU A 280 -3.95 33.16 -9.88
C GLU A 280 -4.30 31.84 -10.57
N TRP A 281 -5.53 31.34 -10.40
CA TRP A 281 -6.05 30.19 -11.14
C TRP A 281 -6.24 30.50 -12.62
N GLU A 282 -6.88 31.61 -12.95
CA GLU A 282 -7.09 32.06 -14.34
C GLU A 282 -5.77 32.35 -15.06
N ALA A 283 -4.75 32.82 -14.33
CA ALA A 283 -3.40 32.99 -14.83
C ALA A 283 -2.62 31.66 -15.01
N GLY A 284 -3.19 30.51 -14.64
CA GLY A 284 -2.59 29.18 -14.71
C GLY A 284 -1.55 28.88 -13.63
N ARG A 285 -1.17 29.86 -12.81
CA ARG A 285 -0.13 29.72 -11.78
C ARG A 285 -0.57 28.85 -10.60
N LEU A 286 -1.83 28.99 -10.17
CA LEU A 286 -2.34 28.18 -9.06
C LEU A 286 -2.42 26.69 -9.41
N GLY A 287 -2.68 26.36 -10.69
CA GLY A 287 -2.71 24.97 -11.17
C GLY A 287 -1.37 24.26 -10.97
N HIS A 288 -0.25 24.94 -11.23
CA HIS A 288 1.08 24.38 -10.99
C HIS A 288 1.40 24.16 -9.51
N ILE A 289 0.92 25.05 -8.63
CA ILE A 289 1.08 24.88 -7.18
C ILE A 289 0.40 23.60 -6.66
N LEU A 290 -0.71 23.17 -7.27
CA LEU A 290 -1.42 21.97 -6.79
C LEU A 290 -0.53 20.72 -6.80
N HIS A 291 0.50 20.66 -7.65
CA HIS A 291 1.51 19.59 -7.65
C HIS A 291 2.45 19.64 -6.45
N ALA A 292 2.78 20.84 -5.96
CA ALA A 292 3.67 21.03 -4.81
C ALA A 292 2.93 20.97 -3.45
N LEU A 293 1.61 21.17 -3.45
CA LEU A 293 0.81 21.02 -2.23
C LEU A 293 0.57 19.55 -1.88
N THR A 294 0.56 19.24 -0.58
CA THR A 294 0.05 17.95 -0.11
C THR A 294 -1.43 17.80 -0.54
N PRO A 295 -1.92 16.56 -0.81
CA PRO A 295 -3.33 16.35 -1.16
C PRO A 295 -4.29 16.95 -0.12
N ARG A 296 -3.92 16.90 1.17
CA ARG A 296 -4.72 17.49 2.24
C ARG A 296 -4.85 19.02 2.09
N HIS A 297 -3.74 19.72 1.88
CA HIS A 297 -3.75 21.18 1.69
C HIS A 297 -4.45 21.57 0.39
N GLY A 298 -4.16 20.88 -0.72
CA GLY A 298 -4.84 21.10 -2.00
C GLY A 298 -6.37 20.99 -1.87
N ARG A 299 -6.88 19.93 -1.22
CA ARG A 299 -8.32 19.77 -0.95
C ARG A 299 -8.88 20.89 -0.07
N ALA A 300 -8.15 21.32 0.96
CA ALA A 300 -8.60 22.38 1.86
C ALA A 300 -8.70 23.73 1.13
N LEU A 301 -7.72 24.05 0.29
CA LEU A 301 -7.72 25.22 -0.59
C LEU A 301 -8.92 25.21 -1.54
N LEU A 302 -9.13 24.13 -2.28
CA LEU A 302 -10.21 24.06 -3.26
C LEU A 302 -11.59 24.14 -2.59
N ARG A 303 -11.79 23.46 -1.45
CA ARG A 303 -13.05 23.59 -0.67
C ARG A 303 -13.30 25.01 -0.18
N LYS A 304 -12.26 25.74 0.17
CA LYS A 304 -12.36 27.16 0.55
C LYS A 304 -12.82 28.00 -0.64
N LEU A 305 -12.22 27.78 -1.81
CA LEU A 305 -12.57 28.50 -3.05
C LEU A 305 -13.98 28.18 -3.56
N ASP A 306 -14.40 26.91 -3.53
CA ASP A 306 -15.71 26.49 -4.03
C ASP A 306 -16.88 27.05 -3.18
N ARG A 307 -16.62 27.40 -1.91
CA ARG A 307 -17.62 28.07 -1.07
C ARG A 307 -17.89 29.52 -1.47
N VAL A 308 -16.93 30.18 -2.11
CA VAL A 308 -17.04 31.58 -2.54
C VAL A 308 -17.42 31.64 -4.01
N HIS A 309 -16.75 30.83 -4.84
CA HIS A 309 -16.98 30.76 -6.28
C HIS A 309 -17.85 29.55 -6.62
N ILE A 310 -19.18 29.74 -6.52
CA ILE A 310 -20.21 28.72 -6.74
C ILE A 310 -20.42 28.52 -8.26
N ASP A 311 -19.38 28.09 -8.96
CA ASP A 311 -19.47 27.57 -10.32
C ASP A 311 -18.99 26.12 -10.32
N THR A 312 -19.94 25.20 -10.53
CA THR A 312 -19.67 23.76 -10.56
C THR A 312 -18.71 23.37 -11.67
N ARG A 313 -18.70 24.11 -12.80
CA ARG A 313 -17.79 23.83 -13.91
C ARG A 313 -16.35 24.19 -13.53
N ALA A 314 -16.12 25.42 -13.07
CA ALA A 314 -14.80 25.85 -12.59
C ALA A 314 -14.31 24.98 -11.43
N ALA A 315 -15.18 24.62 -10.49
CA ALA A 315 -14.86 23.68 -9.41
C ALA A 315 -14.38 22.34 -9.97
N ARG A 316 -15.11 21.75 -10.93
CA ARG A 316 -14.71 20.48 -11.57
C ARG A 316 -13.33 20.57 -12.21
N GLU A 317 -13.03 21.66 -12.91
CA GLU A 317 -11.71 21.87 -13.54
C GLU A 317 -10.59 21.95 -12.49
N ARG A 318 -10.81 22.68 -11.38
CA ARG A 318 -9.86 22.75 -10.25
C ARG A 318 -9.60 21.40 -9.60
N TRP A 319 -10.66 20.65 -9.31
CA TRP A 319 -10.54 19.32 -8.68
C TRP A 319 -9.92 18.29 -9.61
N GLN A 320 -10.16 18.38 -10.92
CA GLN A 320 -9.49 17.55 -11.91
C GLN A 320 -7.99 17.83 -11.93
N ALA A 321 -7.57 19.10 -11.90
CA ALA A 321 -6.15 19.45 -11.83
C ALA A 321 -5.47 18.91 -10.55
N LEU A 322 -6.15 18.98 -9.40
CA LEU A 322 -5.65 18.36 -8.17
C LEU A 322 -5.56 16.83 -8.28
N GLN A 323 -6.53 16.19 -8.93
CA GLN A 323 -6.50 14.75 -9.18
C GLN A 323 -5.36 14.35 -10.13
N ASP A 324 -5.10 15.15 -11.17
CA ASP A 324 -4.04 14.90 -12.13
C ASP A 324 -2.66 15.05 -11.46
N ALA A 325 -2.54 15.97 -10.50
CA ALA A 325 -1.38 16.14 -9.64
C ALA A 325 -1.18 14.97 -8.66
N HIS A 326 -2.26 14.47 -8.07
CA HIS A 326 -2.21 13.43 -7.02
C HIS A 326 -3.08 12.23 -7.38
N ARG A 327 -2.66 11.47 -8.39
CA ARG A 327 -3.46 10.37 -8.98
C ARG A 327 -3.83 9.26 -8.00
N SER A 328 -3.04 9.05 -6.96
CA SER A 328 -3.27 8.05 -5.91
C SER A 328 -4.25 8.50 -4.82
N ASP A 329 -4.59 9.80 -4.75
CA ASP A 329 -5.44 10.32 -3.68
C ASP A 329 -6.94 10.06 -3.93
N THR A 330 -7.42 8.98 -3.31
CA THR A 330 -8.81 8.52 -3.39
C THR A 330 -9.84 9.56 -2.93
N ILE A 331 -9.49 10.45 -1.99
CA ILE A 331 -10.42 11.46 -1.48
C ILE A 331 -10.63 12.58 -2.49
N THR A 332 -9.57 13.03 -3.18
CA THR A 332 -9.68 14.00 -4.27
C THR A 332 -10.47 13.41 -5.43
N TRP A 333 -10.18 12.16 -5.82
CA TRP A 333 -10.93 11.48 -6.87
C TRP A 333 -12.42 11.36 -6.54
N LEU A 334 -12.75 10.96 -5.31
CA LEU A 334 -14.15 10.89 -4.84
C LEU A 334 -14.87 12.24 -4.98
N HIS A 335 -14.22 13.34 -4.60
CA HIS A 335 -14.83 14.66 -4.71
C HIS A 335 -15.02 15.08 -6.18
N GLY A 336 -14.05 14.80 -7.05
CA GLY A 336 -14.19 15.03 -8.49
C GLY A 336 -15.36 14.25 -9.11
N VAL A 337 -15.55 12.99 -8.71
CA VAL A 337 -16.71 12.17 -9.09
C VAL A 337 -18.02 12.81 -8.60
N ALA A 338 -18.07 13.25 -7.34
CA ALA A 338 -19.26 13.90 -6.78
C ALA A 338 -19.63 15.19 -7.53
N LEU A 339 -18.65 16.01 -7.91
CA LEU A 339 -18.90 17.22 -8.71
C LEU A 339 -19.43 16.89 -10.10
N ARG A 340 -18.96 15.81 -10.74
CA ARG A 340 -19.53 15.36 -12.02
C ARG A 340 -20.98 14.92 -11.89
N LEU A 341 -21.30 14.17 -10.82
CA LEU A 341 -22.68 13.75 -10.55
C LEU A 341 -23.63 14.93 -10.32
N VAL A 342 -23.15 16.03 -9.71
CA VAL A 342 -23.96 17.25 -9.51
C VAL A 342 -24.09 18.05 -10.81
N ALA A 343 -23.05 18.09 -11.64
CA ALA A 343 -23.01 18.92 -12.85
C ALA A 343 -23.83 18.36 -14.02
N THR A 344 -24.03 17.05 -14.11
CA THR A 344 -24.75 16.39 -15.21
C THR A 344 -26.07 15.80 -14.75
N GLU A 345 -27.17 16.15 -15.40
CA GLU A 345 -28.48 15.50 -15.20
C GLU A 345 -28.44 14.00 -15.55
N GLU A 346 -27.67 13.64 -16.59
CA GLU A 346 -27.37 12.25 -16.94
C GLU A 346 -25.88 11.94 -16.71
N PRO A 347 -25.55 11.02 -15.79
CA PRO A 347 -24.17 10.70 -15.46
C PRO A 347 -23.50 9.95 -16.61
N GLU A 348 -22.34 10.45 -17.03
CA GLU A 348 -21.50 9.81 -18.05
C GLU A 348 -21.12 8.38 -17.62
N ALA A 349 -20.98 7.46 -18.58
CA ALA A 349 -20.53 6.07 -18.33
C ALA A 349 -19.19 6.01 -17.58
N ARG A 350 -18.32 7.02 -17.75
CA ARG A 350 -17.07 7.18 -17.01
C ARG A 350 -17.30 7.36 -15.51
N THR A 351 -18.28 8.14 -15.11
CA THR A 351 -18.59 8.42 -13.69
C THR A 351 -18.99 7.15 -12.95
N PHE A 352 -19.75 6.26 -13.60
CA PHE A 352 -20.08 4.95 -13.06
C PHE A 352 -18.82 4.09 -12.85
N HIS A 353 -17.95 4.01 -13.85
CA HIS A 353 -16.71 3.22 -13.74
C HIS A 353 -15.82 3.73 -12.61
N ASP A 354 -15.72 5.04 -12.44
CA ASP A 354 -14.95 5.66 -11.37
C ASP A 354 -15.55 5.36 -9.98
N LEU A 355 -16.89 5.37 -9.83
CA LEU A 355 -17.55 4.98 -8.57
C LEU A 355 -17.24 3.52 -8.19
N LEU A 356 -17.29 2.61 -9.16
CA LEU A 356 -17.03 1.19 -8.92
C LEU A 356 -15.55 0.95 -8.56
N ALA A 357 -14.64 1.65 -9.22
CA ALA A 357 -13.21 1.57 -8.95
C ALA A 357 -12.83 2.19 -7.59
N LEU A 358 -13.44 3.31 -7.20
CA LEU A 358 -13.31 3.87 -5.85
C LEU A 358 -13.87 2.93 -4.77
N ALA A 359 -15.02 2.30 -5.04
CA ALA A 359 -15.60 1.32 -4.13
C ALA A 359 -14.66 0.13 -3.91
N ARG A 360 -14.00 -0.34 -4.97
CA ARG A 360 -12.96 -1.39 -4.90
C ARG A 360 -11.80 -0.96 -4.00
N GLN A 361 -11.21 0.21 -4.23
CA GLN A 361 -10.09 0.69 -3.42
C GLN A 361 -10.47 0.85 -1.93
N PHE A 362 -11.66 1.37 -1.64
CA PHE A 362 -12.12 1.46 -0.24
C PHE A 362 -12.43 0.09 0.37
N GLN A 363 -12.85 -0.89 -0.42
CA GLN A 363 -13.03 -2.27 0.04
C GLN A 363 -11.70 -2.91 0.41
N GLU A 364 -10.68 -2.75 -0.45
CA GLU A 364 -9.31 -3.25 -0.22
C GLU A 364 -8.66 -2.60 1.01
N ASN A 365 -8.97 -1.32 1.27
CA ASN A 365 -8.51 -0.58 2.45
C ASN A 365 -9.35 -0.81 3.72
N GLY A 366 -10.31 -1.74 3.72
CA GLY A 366 -11.14 -2.05 4.89
C GLY A 366 -12.16 -0.97 5.29
N LEU A 367 -12.48 -0.02 4.41
CA LEU A 367 -13.39 1.09 4.66
C LEU A 367 -14.84 0.77 4.28
N GLU A 368 -15.42 -0.27 4.89
CA GLU A 368 -16.72 -0.85 4.52
C GLU A 368 -17.85 0.17 4.36
N LYS A 369 -17.99 1.12 5.31
CA LYS A 369 -19.08 2.13 5.28
C LYS A 369 -19.02 3.00 4.02
N ARG A 370 -17.81 3.36 3.58
CA ARG A 370 -17.62 4.16 2.36
C ARG A 370 -17.90 3.31 1.13
N THR A 371 -17.40 2.08 1.08
CA THR A 371 -17.69 1.11 0.02
C THR A 371 -19.19 0.93 -0.20
N ARG A 372 -19.97 0.66 0.86
CA ARG A 372 -21.43 0.51 0.78
C ARG A 372 -22.11 1.75 0.18
N THR A 373 -21.68 2.94 0.60
CA THR A 373 -22.24 4.20 0.11
C THR A 373 -21.97 4.39 -1.39
N LEU A 374 -20.74 4.11 -1.84
CA LEU A 374 -20.39 4.22 -3.25
C LEU A 374 -21.09 3.19 -4.12
N LEU A 375 -21.24 1.95 -3.65
CA LEU A 375 -21.97 0.92 -4.38
C LEU A 375 -23.46 1.27 -4.54
N ARG A 376 -24.07 1.90 -3.52
CA ARG A 376 -25.44 2.43 -3.61
C ARG A 376 -25.58 3.62 -4.56
N LEU A 377 -24.58 4.50 -4.61
CA LEU A 377 -24.54 5.58 -5.60
C LEU A 377 -24.38 5.00 -7.01
N ALA A 378 -23.48 4.04 -7.18
CA ALA A 378 -23.28 3.35 -8.46
C ALA A 378 -24.55 2.60 -8.90
N SER A 379 -25.30 1.98 -7.99
CA SER A 379 -26.55 1.28 -8.33
C SER A 379 -27.68 2.23 -8.77
N GLY A 380 -27.64 3.51 -8.38
CA GLY A 380 -28.53 4.53 -8.93
C GLY A 380 -28.33 4.78 -10.43
N HIS A 381 -27.20 4.34 -11.00
CA HIS A 381 -26.85 4.51 -12.40
C HIS A 381 -26.91 3.15 -13.11
N LEU A 382 -28.09 2.79 -13.65
CA LEU A 382 -28.34 1.53 -14.34
C LEU A 382 -27.27 1.24 -15.41
N PRO A 383 -26.31 0.33 -15.18
CA PRO A 383 -25.27 0.04 -16.16
C PRO A 383 -25.91 -0.67 -17.34
N SER A 384 -25.56 -0.34 -18.58
CA SER A 384 -26.15 -0.99 -19.76
C SER A 384 -25.61 -2.41 -20.02
N ARG A 385 -24.43 -2.76 -19.49
CA ARG A 385 -23.76 -4.04 -19.73
C ARG A 385 -24.01 -5.04 -18.59
N PRO A 386 -24.51 -6.26 -18.88
CA PRO A 386 -24.77 -7.30 -17.87
C PRO A 386 -23.55 -7.66 -17.01
N ARG A 387 -22.34 -7.73 -17.61
CA ARG A 387 -21.10 -8.04 -16.88
C ARG A 387 -20.82 -7.04 -15.74
N VAL A 388 -21.13 -5.77 -15.97
CA VAL A 388 -20.90 -4.69 -15.00
C VAL A 388 -21.92 -4.75 -13.87
N ARG A 389 -23.18 -5.08 -14.18
CA ARG A 389 -24.23 -5.35 -13.17
C ARG A 389 -23.86 -6.53 -12.28
N ILE A 390 -23.28 -7.58 -12.86
CA ILE A 390 -22.79 -8.74 -12.11
C ILE A 390 -21.65 -8.35 -11.16
N GLU A 391 -20.69 -7.53 -11.61
CA GLU A 391 -19.62 -7.05 -10.72
C GLU A 391 -20.18 -6.21 -9.56
N LEU A 392 -21.06 -5.26 -9.87
CA LEU A 392 -21.72 -4.42 -8.87
C LEU A 392 -22.45 -5.27 -7.82
N GLY A 393 -23.30 -6.21 -8.26
CA GLY A 393 -24.08 -7.07 -7.36
C GLY A 393 -23.21 -7.97 -6.48
N LYS A 394 -22.09 -8.50 -7.01
CA LYS A 394 -21.12 -9.26 -6.22
C LYS A 394 -20.48 -8.41 -5.12
N ARG A 395 -19.97 -7.23 -5.47
CA ARG A 395 -19.35 -6.33 -4.49
C ARG A 395 -20.34 -5.84 -3.44
N MET A 396 -21.61 -5.66 -3.80
CA MET A 396 -22.67 -5.35 -2.83
C MET A 396 -22.81 -6.48 -1.80
N ILE A 397 -22.88 -7.74 -2.24
CA ILE A 397 -22.91 -8.88 -1.32
C ILE A 397 -21.63 -8.96 -0.47
N ASP A 398 -20.44 -8.88 -1.08
CA ASP A 398 -19.15 -8.96 -0.36
C ASP A 398 -18.98 -7.84 0.68
N SER A 399 -19.62 -6.68 0.46
CA SER A 399 -19.60 -5.56 1.40
C SER A 399 -20.73 -5.62 2.44
N GLY A 400 -21.58 -6.65 2.46
CA GLY A 400 -22.68 -6.82 3.42
C GLY A 400 -24.00 -6.15 3.01
N LEU A 401 -24.19 -5.85 1.72
CA LEU A 401 -25.46 -5.42 1.12
C LEU A 401 -26.14 -6.60 0.40
N GLU A 402 -26.40 -7.67 1.14
CA GLU A 402 -26.83 -8.96 0.59
C GLU A 402 -28.16 -8.87 -0.17
N ASP A 403 -29.17 -8.22 0.39
CA ASP A 403 -30.50 -8.10 -0.23
C ASP A 403 -30.44 -7.28 -1.53
N GLU A 404 -29.75 -6.14 -1.49
CA GLU A 404 -29.62 -5.24 -2.64
C GLU A 404 -28.79 -5.90 -3.75
N GLY A 405 -27.66 -6.53 -3.39
CA GLY A 405 -26.77 -7.21 -4.34
C GLY A 405 -27.40 -8.44 -4.96
N THR A 406 -28.13 -9.25 -4.17
CA THR A 406 -28.90 -10.39 -4.67
C THR A 406 -29.89 -9.96 -5.73
N ARG A 407 -30.67 -8.92 -5.48
CA ARG A 407 -31.65 -8.39 -6.45
C ARG A 407 -30.99 -8.04 -7.78
N TRP A 408 -29.88 -7.30 -7.74
CA TRP A 408 -29.12 -6.96 -8.95
C TRP A 408 -28.65 -8.17 -9.75
N LEU A 409 -28.15 -9.19 -9.05
CA LEU A 409 -27.67 -10.42 -9.70
C LEU A 409 -28.80 -11.24 -10.32
N LEU A 410 -29.96 -11.32 -9.67
CA LEU A 410 -31.12 -12.06 -10.17
C LEU A 410 -31.81 -11.33 -11.33
N ASP A 411 -31.98 -10.00 -11.26
CA ASP A 411 -32.52 -9.20 -12.37
C ASP A 411 -31.64 -9.36 -13.63
N THR A 412 -30.32 -9.30 -13.45
CA THR A 412 -29.36 -9.51 -14.57
C THR A 412 -29.39 -10.95 -15.09
N ALA A 413 -29.57 -11.94 -14.21
CA ALA A 413 -29.68 -13.34 -14.61
C ALA A 413 -30.97 -13.61 -15.42
N HIS A 414 -32.09 -12.98 -15.04
CA HIS A 414 -33.34 -13.00 -15.79
C HIS A 414 -33.15 -12.45 -17.21
N GLU A 415 -32.58 -11.24 -17.33
CA GLU A 415 -32.31 -10.62 -18.63
C GLU A 415 -31.41 -11.50 -19.52
N LEU A 416 -30.38 -12.13 -18.94
CA LEU A 416 -29.50 -13.05 -19.69
C LEU A 416 -30.25 -14.30 -20.16
N ILE A 417 -31.16 -14.85 -19.37
CA ILE A 417 -31.99 -15.99 -19.78
C ILE A 417 -32.95 -15.58 -20.91
N GLU A 418 -33.60 -14.41 -20.80
CA GLU A 418 -34.51 -13.88 -21.81
C GLU A 418 -33.79 -13.54 -23.13
N ALA A 419 -32.59 -12.98 -23.05
CA ALA A 419 -31.70 -12.76 -24.19
C ALA A 419 -31.20 -14.07 -24.82
N GLY A 420 -31.52 -15.21 -24.22
CA GLY A 420 -31.10 -16.53 -24.69
C GLY A 420 -29.61 -16.74 -24.46
N ASP A 421 -29.06 -16.38 -23.30
CA ASP A 421 -27.74 -16.80 -22.84
C ASP A 421 -27.79 -17.37 -21.40
N PRO A 422 -28.46 -18.53 -21.22
CA PRO A 422 -28.61 -19.14 -19.90
C PRO A 422 -27.29 -19.61 -19.29
N ALA A 423 -26.22 -19.76 -20.07
CA ALA A 423 -24.91 -20.18 -19.56
C ALA A 423 -24.25 -19.06 -18.74
N SER A 424 -24.30 -17.83 -19.24
CA SER A 424 -23.79 -16.65 -18.54
C SER A 424 -24.61 -16.29 -17.29
N ALA A 425 -25.90 -16.63 -17.27
CA ALA A 425 -26.79 -16.43 -16.12
C ALA A 425 -26.46 -17.33 -14.91
N LEU A 426 -25.83 -18.50 -15.12
CA LEU A 426 -25.53 -19.44 -14.02
C LEU A 426 -24.49 -18.89 -13.03
N ALA A 427 -23.53 -18.09 -13.49
CA ALA A 427 -22.48 -17.54 -12.63
C ALA A 427 -23.01 -16.59 -11.54
N PRO A 428 -23.84 -15.56 -11.85
CA PRO A 428 -24.45 -14.72 -10.82
C PRO A 428 -25.43 -15.49 -9.92
N ILE A 429 -26.22 -16.42 -10.45
CA ILE A 429 -27.15 -17.25 -9.65
C ILE A 429 -26.41 -18.08 -8.60
N ARG A 430 -25.34 -18.76 -8.99
CA ARG A 430 -24.53 -19.57 -8.07
C ARG A 430 -23.82 -18.74 -7.03
N TYR A 431 -23.44 -17.51 -7.38
CA TYR A 431 -22.85 -16.60 -6.43
C TYR A 431 -23.85 -16.19 -5.35
N VAL A 432 -25.10 -15.86 -5.73
CA VAL A 432 -26.21 -15.64 -4.78
C VAL A 432 -26.43 -16.86 -3.89
N LEU A 433 -26.52 -18.07 -4.46
CA LEU A 433 -26.72 -19.30 -3.69
C LEU A 433 -25.56 -19.65 -2.76
N ARG A 434 -24.33 -19.18 -3.04
CA ARG A 434 -23.19 -19.33 -2.13
C ARG A 434 -23.31 -18.37 -0.95
N ALA A 435 -23.71 -17.12 -1.21
CA ALA A 435 -23.87 -16.11 -0.16
C ALA A 435 -25.11 -16.36 0.70
N VAL A 436 -26.23 -16.77 0.08
CA VAL A 436 -27.52 -17.03 0.73
C VAL A 436 -28.02 -18.43 0.34
N PRO A 437 -27.61 -19.50 1.05
CA PRO A 437 -27.86 -20.91 0.69
C PRO A 437 -29.33 -21.38 0.62
N GLY A 438 -30.30 -20.51 0.92
CA GLY A 438 -31.74 -20.82 0.91
C GLY A 438 -32.59 -19.92 0.01
N HIS A 439 -31.98 -19.12 -0.87
CA HIS A 439 -32.73 -18.15 -1.67
C HIS A 439 -33.61 -18.85 -2.72
N GLY A 440 -34.92 -18.91 -2.47
CA GLY A 440 -35.87 -19.70 -3.26
C GLY A 440 -35.93 -19.32 -4.75
N GLU A 441 -35.90 -18.02 -5.06
CA GLU A 441 -35.92 -17.53 -6.44
C GLU A 441 -34.65 -17.93 -7.23
N ALA A 442 -33.46 -17.70 -6.66
CA ALA A 442 -32.18 -18.10 -7.22
C ALA A 442 -32.12 -19.62 -7.50
N GLY A 443 -32.64 -20.45 -6.58
CA GLY A 443 -32.74 -21.89 -6.78
C GLY A 443 -33.66 -22.27 -7.95
N SER A 444 -34.82 -21.61 -8.07
CA SER A 444 -35.73 -21.83 -9.20
C SER A 444 -35.13 -21.41 -10.54
N LEU A 445 -34.41 -20.29 -10.56
CA LEU A 445 -33.68 -19.76 -11.71
C LEU A 445 -32.53 -20.67 -12.13
N GLU A 446 -31.81 -21.27 -11.18
CA GLU A 446 -30.73 -22.20 -11.50
C GLU A 446 -31.28 -23.43 -12.25
N VAL A 447 -32.34 -24.05 -11.72
CA VAL A 447 -33.00 -25.19 -12.36
C VAL A 447 -33.48 -24.80 -13.77
N HIS A 448 -34.11 -23.64 -13.92
CA HIS A 448 -34.58 -23.15 -15.21
C HIS A 448 -33.42 -22.94 -16.21
N ALA A 449 -32.36 -22.24 -15.83
CA ALA A 449 -31.19 -22.01 -16.67
C ALA A 449 -30.48 -23.32 -17.08
N GLN A 450 -30.33 -24.28 -16.15
CA GLN A 450 -29.74 -25.58 -16.43
C GLN A 450 -30.56 -26.38 -17.47
N THR A 451 -31.89 -26.36 -17.38
CA THR A 451 -32.75 -27.03 -18.37
C THR A 451 -32.62 -26.42 -19.77
N LEU A 452 -32.53 -25.09 -19.88
CA LEU A 452 -32.32 -24.39 -21.16
C LEU A 452 -30.93 -24.68 -21.75
N CYS A 453 -29.89 -24.71 -20.93
CA CYS A 453 -28.53 -25.11 -21.35
C CYS A 453 -28.51 -26.55 -21.89
N ALA A 454 -29.16 -27.49 -21.21
CA ALA A 454 -29.24 -28.89 -21.65
C ALA A 454 -30.00 -29.02 -22.99
N ASN A 455 -31.10 -28.28 -23.17
CA ASN A 455 -31.89 -28.29 -24.39
C ASN A 455 -31.14 -27.66 -25.58
N ARG A 456 -30.34 -26.62 -25.36
CA ARG A 456 -29.48 -26.03 -26.40
C ARG A 456 -28.36 -26.97 -26.84
N LYS A 457 -27.72 -27.68 -25.91
CA LYS A 457 -26.71 -28.70 -26.25
C LYS A 457 -27.33 -29.81 -27.12
N LYS A 458 -28.54 -30.27 -26.80
CA LYS A 458 -29.28 -31.25 -27.60
C LYS A 458 -29.61 -30.73 -29.02
N ARG A 459 -30.06 -29.47 -29.16
CA ARG A 459 -30.37 -28.87 -30.48
C ARG A 459 -29.13 -28.66 -31.36
N LYS A 460 -27.99 -28.25 -30.81
CA LYS A 460 -26.74 -28.11 -31.58
C LYS A 460 -26.25 -29.45 -32.16
N VAL A 461 -26.44 -30.54 -31.43
CA VAL A 461 -26.13 -31.91 -31.91
C VAL A 461 -27.05 -32.34 -33.05
N VAL A 462 -28.34 -31.95 -33.02
CA VAL A 462 -29.30 -32.27 -34.09
C VAL A 462 -29.07 -31.44 -35.37
N VAL A 463 -28.70 -30.16 -35.24
CA VAL A 463 -28.44 -29.29 -36.40
C VAL A 463 -27.14 -29.66 -37.14
N ALA A 464 -26.11 -30.11 -36.40
CA ALA A 464 -24.86 -30.61 -36.98
C ALA A 464 -25.05 -31.91 -37.79
N VAL A 465 -26.07 -32.72 -37.47
CA VAL A 465 -26.42 -33.95 -38.21
C VAL A 465 -27.30 -33.67 -39.43
N SER A 466 -28.04 -32.54 -39.45
CA SER A 466 -28.89 -32.17 -40.60
C SER A 466 -28.16 -31.40 -41.71
N LEU A 467 -27.02 -30.77 -41.42
CA LEU A 467 -26.26 -29.98 -42.41
C LEU A 467 -25.35 -30.86 -43.31
N SER A 468 -25.08 -32.10 -42.92
CA SER A 468 -24.25 -33.05 -43.68
C SER A 468 -25.02 -33.83 -44.76
N LEU A 469 -26.35 -33.70 -44.83
CA LEU A 469 -27.20 -34.39 -45.81
C LEU A 469 -27.66 -33.49 -46.98
N GLY A 470 -27.41 -32.17 -46.90
CA GLY A 470 -27.88 -31.18 -47.89
C GLY A 470 -26.92 -30.86 -49.04
N VAL A 471 -25.66 -31.32 -48.97
CA VAL A 471 -24.61 -30.97 -49.97
C VAL A 471 -24.39 -32.08 -51.01
N LEU A 472 -25.07 -33.22 -50.89
CA LEU A 472 -24.85 -34.41 -51.76
C LEU A 472 -25.90 -34.63 -52.87
N LEU A 473 -26.83 -33.69 -53.09
CA LEU A 473 -27.98 -33.88 -54.01
C LEU A 473 -28.19 -32.72 -55.01
N SER A 474 -27.14 -32.24 -55.68
CA SER A 474 -27.34 -31.36 -56.85
C SER A 474 -26.23 -31.48 -57.88
N LEU A 475 -26.24 -32.54 -58.69
CA LEU A 475 -25.57 -32.56 -59.99
C LEU A 475 -26.05 -33.73 -60.87
N ALA A 476 -27.11 -33.51 -61.66
CA ALA A 476 -27.35 -34.24 -62.91
C ALA A 476 -28.42 -33.55 -63.79
N ALA A 477 -28.15 -33.54 -65.11
CA ALA A 477 -29.00 -33.18 -66.26
C ALA A 477 -29.02 -31.67 -66.64
N LEU A 478 -28.92 -31.23 -67.91
CA LEU A 478 -29.03 -31.93 -69.19
C LEU A 478 -28.45 -31.04 -70.35
N VAL A 479 -27.70 -31.70 -71.24
CA VAL A 479 -27.53 -31.57 -72.71
C VAL A 479 -28.35 -30.51 -73.50
N GLN A 480 -27.71 -29.83 -74.46
CA GLN A 480 -28.08 -29.66 -75.90
C GLN A 480 -27.23 -28.52 -76.53
N TYR A 481 -26.84 -28.46 -77.80
CA TYR A 481 -26.80 -29.32 -78.98
C TYR A 481 -26.00 -28.52 -80.05
N ARG A 482 -25.37 -29.22 -80.99
CA ARG A 482 -24.41 -28.72 -81.99
C ARG A 482 -25.03 -27.85 -83.10
N LYS A 483 -24.26 -26.88 -83.62
CA LYS A 483 -23.82 -26.75 -85.04
C LYS A 483 -23.21 -25.35 -85.30
N ILE A 484 -21.90 -25.25 -85.61
CA ILE A 484 -21.28 -24.53 -86.76
C ILE A 484 -19.78 -24.92 -86.81
N ARG A 485 -19.53 -26.21 -87.10
CA ARG A 485 -18.19 -26.80 -87.21
C ARG A 485 -17.52 -26.46 -88.54
N LYS A 486 -16.44 -25.66 -88.47
CA LYS A 486 -15.17 -25.86 -89.19
C LYS A 486 -14.18 -24.68 -89.04
N VAL A 487 -14.63 -23.55 -88.48
CA VAL A 487 -13.73 -22.55 -87.85
C VAL A 487 -13.55 -22.86 -86.35
N GLU A 488 -14.51 -23.58 -85.76
CA GLU A 488 -14.46 -24.10 -84.38
C GLU A 488 -13.30 -25.07 -84.11
N ASP A 489 -12.81 -25.87 -85.05
CA ASP A 489 -11.81 -26.91 -84.70
C ASP A 489 -10.43 -26.32 -84.30
N TRP A 490 -10.07 -25.14 -84.80
CA TRP A 490 -8.86 -24.41 -84.37
C TRP A 490 -9.09 -23.57 -83.12
N LEU A 491 -10.28 -22.97 -82.98
CA LEU A 491 -10.70 -22.29 -81.76
C LEU A 491 -10.94 -23.27 -80.59
N VAL A 492 -11.28 -24.53 -80.86
CA VAL A 492 -11.41 -25.63 -79.87
C VAL A 492 -10.03 -26.08 -79.39
N GLN A 493 -9.02 -26.07 -80.27
CA GLN A 493 -7.63 -26.30 -79.85
C GLN A 493 -7.08 -25.15 -78.99
N VAL A 494 -7.41 -23.90 -79.30
CA VAL A 494 -7.07 -22.74 -78.44
C VAL A 494 -7.94 -22.71 -77.18
N GLN A 495 -9.22 -23.14 -77.25
CA GLN A 495 -10.12 -23.29 -76.10
C GLN A 495 -9.70 -24.42 -75.17
N ALA A 496 -9.01 -25.46 -75.67
CA ALA A 496 -8.40 -26.48 -74.83
C ALA A 496 -7.30 -25.91 -73.92
N TYR A 497 -6.72 -24.76 -74.29
CA TYR A 497 -5.75 -24.00 -73.50
C TYR A 497 -6.35 -22.79 -72.78
N VAL A 498 -7.68 -22.64 -72.69
CA VAL A 498 -8.33 -21.52 -71.95
C VAL A 498 -8.00 -21.54 -70.46
N GLY A 499 -7.61 -22.70 -69.90
CA GLY A 499 -7.10 -22.80 -68.53
C GLY A 499 -5.68 -22.22 -68.35
N GLU A 500 -4.91 -22.09 -69.42
CA GLU A 500 -3.49 -21.67 -69.41
C GLU A 500 -3.23 -20.62 -70.50
N PRO A 501 -3.70 -19.37 -70.30
CA PRO A 501 -3.65 -18.33 -71.33
C PRO A 501 -2.23 -17.98 -71.79
N ALA A 502 -1.21 -18.21 -70.96
CA ALA A 502 0.20 -18.04 -71.33
C ALA A 502 0.65 -19.02 -72.43
N VAL A 503 0.27 -20.29 -72.30
CA VAL A 503 0.58 -21.36 -73.28
C VAL A 503 -0.25 -21.16 -74.56
N ALA A 504 -1.49 -20.71 -74.43
CA ALA A 504 -2.35 -20.37 -75.56
C ALA A 504 -1.78 -19.20 -76.39
N LEU A 505 -1.24 -18.16 -75.72
CA LEU A 505 -0.59 -17.02 -76.37
C LEU A 505 0.72 -17.42 -77.06
N GLU A 506 1.53 -18.26 -76.43
CA GLU A 506 2.78 -18.77 -77.00
C GLU A 506 2.53 -19.62 -78.26
N LYS A 507 1.55 -20.52 -78.23
CA LYS A 507 1.15 -21.31 -79.41
C LYS A 507 0.51 -20.47 -80.52
N LEU A 508 -0.22 -19.41 -80.16
CA LEU A 508 -0.74 -18.46 -81.15
C LEU A 508 0.39 -17.61 -81.75
N GLN A 509 1.42 -17.27 -80.99
CA GLN A 509 2.62 -16.57 -81.46
C GLN A 509 3.41 -17.44 -82.44
N GLU A 510 3.62 -18.71 -82.10
CA GLU A 510 4.33 -19.70 -82.92
C GLU A 510 3.61 -20.01 -84.25
N ALA A 511 2.27 -20.05 -84.26
CA ALA A 511 1.49 -20.44 -85.45
C ALA A 511 1.20 -19.31 -86.45
N PHE A 512 1.15 -18.04 -86.01
CA PHE A 512 0.71 -16.91 -86.85
C PHE A 512 1.69 -15.73 -86.91
N GLY A 513 2.83 -15.78 -86.21
CA GLY A 513 3.85 -14.74 -86.24
C GLY A 513 3.35 -13.38 -85.73
N ASP A 514 4.02 -12.29 -86.14
CA ASP A 514 3.72 -10.94 -85.67
C ASP A 514 2.53 -10.26 -86.38
N ASP A 515 2.06 -10.80 -87.51
CA ASP A 515 0.99 -10.18 -88.32
C ASP A 515 -0.20 -11.15 -88.59
N PRO A 516 -1.03 -11.43 -87.56
CA PRO A 516 -2.10 -12.41 -87.66
C PRO A 516 -3.35 -11.87 -88.37
N PRO A 517 -4.18 -12.75 -88.97
CA PRO A 517 -5.51 -12.39 -89.46
C PRO A 517 -6.36 -11.69 -88.38
N PRO A 518 -7.24 -10.73 -88.72
CA PRO A 518 -7.93 -9.85 -87.74
C PRO A 518 -8.73 -10.61 -86.66
N ARG A 519 -9.27 -11.79 -86.97
CA ARG A 519 -9.96 -12.64 -85.99
C ARG A 519 -9.03 -13.31 -84.96
N ILE A 520 -7.77 -13.50 -85.30
CA ILE A 520 -6.73 -14.04 -84.41
C ILE A 520 -6.09 -12.92 -83.60
N ALA A 521 -5.99 -11.71 -84.16
CA ALA A 521 -5.66 -10.51 -83.40
C ALA A 521 -6.68 -10.26 -82.26
N GLU A 522 -7.99 -10.33 -82.56
CA GLU A 522 -9.06 -10.27 -81.53
C GLU A 522 -8.95 -11.40 -80.50
N ALA A 523 -8.55 -12.62 -80.91
CA ALA A 523 -8.37 -13.74 -80.00
C ALA A 523 -7.13 -13.55 -79.09
N ARG A 524 -6.01 -13.02 -79.61
CA ARG A 524 -4.84 -12.64 -78.82
C ARG A 524 -5.18 -11.54 -77.82
N GLU A 525 -5.90 -10.51 -78.24
CA GLU A 525 -6.32 -9.42 -77.36
C GLU A 525 -7.23 -9.91 -76.22
N ARG A 526 -8.17 -10.82 -76.53
CA ARG A 526 -8.99 -11.51 -75.51
C ARG A 526 -8.17 -12.39 -74.58
N LEU A 527 -7.16 -13.10 -75.08
CA LEU A 527 -6.29 -13.95 -74.25
C LEU A 527 -5.34 -13.13 -73.38
N PHE A 528 -4.83 -12.00 -73.85
CA PHE A 528 -4.09 -11.03 -73.03
C PHE A 528 -4.99 -10.42 -71.95
N ALA A 529 -6.24 -10.10 -72.26
CA ALA A 529 -7.21 -9.65 -71.28
C ALA A 529 -7.48 -10.73 -70.21
N LEU A 530 -7.66 -12.00 -70.63
CA LEU A 530 -7.84 -13.13 -69.72
C LEU A 530 -6.58 -13.43 -68.89
N GLN A 531 -5.38 -13.25 -69.43
CA GLN A 531 -4.11 -13.41 -68.70
C GLN A 531 -3.93 -12.29 -67.66
N ARG A 532 -4.27 -11.05 -68.01
CA ARG A 532 -4.28 -9.94 -67.04
C ARG A 532 -5.31 -10.17 -65.95
N GLU A 533 -6.50 -10.66 -66.31
CA GLU A 533 -7.54 -10.97 -65.34
C GLU A 533 -7.17 -12.16 -64.44
N SER A 534 -6.51 -13.19 -64.97
CA SER A 534 -6.03 -14.33 -64.17
C SER A 534 -4.87 -13.94 -63.24
N LYS A 535 -3.91 -13.12 -63.71
CA LYS A 535 -2.86 -12.53 -62.87
C LYS A 535 -3.48 -11.66 -61.76
N ARG A 536 -4.46 -10.80 -62.09
CA ARG A 536 -5.14 -9.95 -61.11
C ARG A 536 -5.88 -10.78 -60.07
N ARG A 537 -6.62 -11.82 -60.48
CA ARG A 537 -7.30 -12.75 -59.55
C ARG A 537 -6.31 -13.51 -58.67
N ALA A 538 -5.15 -13.92 -59.20
CA ALA A 538 -4.10 -14.55 -58.41
C ALA A 538 -3.51 -13.59 -57.37
N GLN A 539 -3.29 -12.33 -57.73
CA GLN A 539 -2.84 -11.28 -56.82
C GLN A 539 -3.90 -10.92 -55.76
N GLU A 540 -5.17 -10.76 -56.15
CA GLU A 540 -6.30 -10.54 -55.24
C GLU A 540 -6.42 -11.69 -54.25
N LYS A 541 -6.39 -12.93 -54.73
CA LYS A 541 -6.44 -14.13 -53.88
C LYS A 541 -5.24 -14.22 -52.94
N TRP A 542 -4.03 -13.89 -53.40
CA TRP A 542 -2.86 -13.87 -52.53
C TRP A 542 -2.99 -12.76 -51.47
N ARG A 543 -3.46 -11.56 -51.82
CA ARG A 543 -3.71 -10.46 -50.87
C ARG A 543 -4.78 -10.83 -49.84
N GLU A 544 -5.82 -11.57 -50.23
CA GLU A 544 -6.81 -12.12 -49.29
C GLU A 544 -6.17 -13.08 -48.29
N VAL A 545 -5.37 -14.04 -48.77
CA VAL A 545 -4.64 -14.99 -47.90
C VAL A 545 -3.63 -14.27 -46.99
N TYR A 546 -2.92 -13.27 -47.51
CA TYR A 546 -2.01 -12.44 -46.72
C TYR A 546 -2.75 -11.68 -45.62
N LYS A 547 -3.86 -11.02 -45.95
CA LYS A 547 -4.67 -10.28 -44.99
C LYS A 547 -5.26 -11.18 -43.91
N GLU A 548 -5.67 -12.39 -44.29
CA GLU A 548 -6.10 -13.42 -43.36
C GLU A 548 -4.99 -13.89 -42.40
N ALA A 549 -3.74 -13.92 -42.86
CA ALA A 549 -2.57 -14.19 -42.02
C ALA A 549 -2.24 -13.00 -41.11
N GLU A 550 -2.35 -11.77 -41.62
CA GLU A 550 -2.18 -10.51 -40.87
C GLU A 550 -3.21 -10.39 -39.74
N ASP A 551 -4.49 -10.61 -40.02
CA ASP A 551 -5.55 -10.55 -39.02
C ASP A 551 -5.37 -11.62 -37.93
N ALA A 552 -4.93 -12.82 -38.31
CA ALA A 552 -4.59 -13.89 -37.37
C ALA A 552 -3.38 -13.53 -36.50
N ALA A 553 -2.33 -12.96 -37.09
CA ALA A 553 -1.14 -12.48 -36.38
C ALA A 553 -1.47 -11.35 -35.39
N ARG A 554 -2.29 -10.39 -35.81
CA ARG A 554 -2.56 -9.16 -35.06
C ARG A 554 -3.63 -9.33 -33.98
N PHE A 555 -4.71 -10.05 -34.27
CA PHE A 555 -5.87 -10.15 -33.39
C PHE A 555 -6.24 -11.58 -32.99
N GLY A 556 -5.80 -12.59 -33.74
CA GLY A 556 -6.15 -14.00 -33.55
C GLY A 556 -5.29 -14.74 -32.50
N ASP A 557 -5.30 -16.07 -32.56
CA ASP A 557 -4.38 -16.92 -31.80
C ASP A 557 -2.95 -16.80 -32.38
N PRO A 558 -1.92 -16.42 -31.61
CA PRO A 558 -0.55 -16.28 -32.10
C PRO A 558 -0.01 -17.53 -32.80
N LEU A 559 -0.39 -18.74 -32.36
CA LEU A 559 0.01 -19.99 -33.01
C LEU A 559 -0.63 -20.15 -34.39
N LEU A 560 -1.90 -19.78 -34.50
CA LEU A 560 -2.60 -19.78 -35.79
C LEU A 560 -1.99 -18.73 -36.74
N GLY A 561 -1.63 -17.56 -36.22
CA GLY A 561 -0.92 -16.52 -36.96
C GLY A 561 0.41 -17.01 -37.51
N LEU A 562 1.21 -17.69 -36.68
CA LEU A 562 2.49 -18.29 -37.09
C LEU A 562 2.28 -19.32 -38.20
N ARG A 563 1.39 -20.30 -38.01
CA ARG A 563 1.13 -21.35 -39.00
C ARG A 563 0.68 -20.78 -40.35
N ARG A 564 -0.25 -19.82 -40.33
CA ARG A 564 -0.70 -19.14 -41.56
C ARG A 564 0.41 -18.36 -42.25
N THR A 565 1.31 -17.75 -41.48
CA THR A 565 2.48 -17.04 -42.00
C THR A 565 3.48 -18.01 -42.65
N MET A 566 3.67 -19.20 -42.07
CA MET A 566 4.51 -20.26 -42.62
C MET A 566 3.91 -20.91 -43.88
N GLU A 567 2.58 -21.04 -43.95
CA GLU A 567 1.85 -21.58 -45.11
C GLU A 567 1.76 -20.60 -46.29
N LEU A 568 2.07 -19.31 -46.08
CA LEU A 568 1.97 -18.29 -47.10
C LEU A 568 2.98 -18.53 -48.25
N GLY A 569 2.50 -18.87 -49.44
CA GLY A 569 3.36 -19.05 -50.63
C GLY A 569 3.99 -17.75 -51.14
N PRO A 570 5.02 -17.82 -52.00
CA PRO A 570 5.64 -16.63 -52.60
C PRO A 570 4.62 -15.83 -53.43
N PRO A 571 4.75 -14.50 -53.50
CA PRO A 571 3.82 -13.66 -54.26
C PRO A 571 3.86 -14.00 -55.77
N PRO A 572 2.72 -13.99 -56.47
CA PRO A 572 2.67 -14.29 -57.91
C PRO A 572 3.44 -13.24 -58.73
N GLY A 573 4.35 -13.72 -59.58
CA GLY A 573 5.43 -12.98 -60.26
C GLY A 573 5.14 -11.51 -60.61
N THR A 574 5.99 -10.64 -60.06
CA THR A 574 6.03 -9.20 -60.33
C THR A 574 6.70 -8.91 -61.67
N ASP A 575 5.97 -8.28 -62.60
CA ASP A 575 6.60 -7.57 -63.71
C ASP A 575 7.42 -6.38 -63.14
N PRO A 576 8.66 -6.14 -63.61
CA PRO A 576 9.52 -5.10 -63.04
C PRO A 576 8.89 -3.71 -63.23
N GLY A 577 8.45 -3.09 -62.14
CA GLY A 577 7.85 -1.75 -62.12
C GLY A 577 6.49 -1.61 -61.43
N THR A 578 5.94 -2.68 -60.82
CA THR A 578 4.65 -2.64 -60.09
C THR A 578 4.87 -2.83 -58.58
N GLU A 579 4.00 -2.18 -57.77
CA GLU A 579 3.96 -2.12 -56.30
C GLU A 579 4.69 -3.26 -55.55
N SER A 580 5.56 -2.90 -54.60
CA SER A 580 6.20 -3.85 -53.68
C SER A 580 5.12 -4.59 -52.86
N PHE A 581 5.11 -5.91 -52.92
CA PHE A 581 4.26 -6.73 -52.05
C PHE A 581 4.84 -6.75 -50.63
N ASN A 582 3.97 -6.75 -49.62
CA ASN A 582 4.39 -6.90 -48.24
C ASN A 582 5.05 -8.27 -48.03
N GLU A 583 6.09 -8.31 -47.21
CA GLU A 583 6.92 -9.50 -47.06
C GLU A 583 6.44 -10.37 -45.90
N ARG A 584 6.86 -11.64 -45.90
CA ARG A 584 6.58 -12.58 -44.80
C ARG A 584 7.22 -12.09 -43.50
N GLN A 585 8.35 -11.40 -43.59
CA GLN A 585 9.04 -10.76 -42.48
C GLN A 585 8.15 -9.77 -41.71
N ASP A 586 7.27 -9.03 -42.40
CA ASP A 586 6.37 -8.05 -41.76
C ASP A 586 5.37 -8.73 -40.81
N LEU A 587 4.84 -9.90 -41.21
CA LEU A 587 3.90 -10.67 -40.40
C LEU A 587 4.57 -11.27 -39.15
N LEU A 588 5.81 -11.75 -39.30
CA LEU A 588 6.63 -12.22 -38.17
C LEU A 588 6.98 -11.07 -37.23
N GLY A 589 7.27 -9.88 -37.76
CA GLY A 589 7.47 -8.67 -36.97
C GLY A 589 6.24 -8.28 -36.14
N ILE A 590 5.04 -8.32 -36.75
CA ILE A 590 3.78 -8.03 -36.04
C ILE A 590 3.53 -9.04 -34.90
N LEU A 591 3.81 -10.33 -35.14
CA LEU A 591 3.69 -11.37 -34.11
C LEU A 591 4.69 -11.16 -32.95
N ALA A 592 5.94 -10.84 -33.28
CA ALA A 592 6.98 -10.55 -32.30
C ALA A 592 6.59 -9.36 -31.41
N ASP A 593 6.23 -8.23 -32.02
CA ASP A 593 5.77 -7.02 -31.32
C ASP A 593 4.58 -7.29 -30.39
N ARG A 594 3.66 -8.15 -30.83
CA ARG A 594 2.48 -8.51 -30.04
C ARG A 594 2.85 -9.33 -28.81
N LEU A 595 3.72 -10.34 -28.97
CA LEU A 595 4.20 -11.16 -27.87
C LEU A 595 5.05 -10.34 -26.90
N GLY A 596 5.86 -9.41 -27.42
CA GLY A 596 6.59 -8.42 -26.63
C GLY A 596 5.65 -7.58 -25.77
N LYS A 597 4.61 -6.97 -26.36
CA LYS A 597 3.61 -6.19 -25.60
C LYS A 597 2.86 -7.01 -24.55
N GLN A 598 2.61 -8.30 -24.81
CA GLN A 598 2.00 -9.20 -23.82
C GLN A 598 2.95 -9.49 -22.65
N SER A 599 4.24 -9.64 -22.93
CA SER A 599 5.28 -9.80 -21.92
C SER A 599 5.46 -8.52 -21.07
N ASP A 600 5.46 -7.35 -21.70
CA ASP A 600 5.60 -6.06 -21.01
C ASP A 600 4.39 -5.77 -20.10
N ALA A 601 3.18 -6.11 -20.56
CA ALA A 601 1.97 -5.99 -19.76
C ALA A 601 1.97 -6.92 -18.53
N LEU A 602 2.82 -7.95 -18.52
CA LEU A 602 3.00 -8.90 -17.43
C LEU A 602 4.28 -8.63 -16.62
N ASP A 603 4.87 -7.43 -16.73
CA ASP A 603 5.93 -6.99 -15.83
C ASP A 603 5.38 -6.64 -14.44
N LEU A 604 5.24 -7.67 -13.62
CA LEU A 604 4.48 -7.62 -12.37
C LEU A 604 5.39 -7.61 -11.13
N PRO A 605 4.93 -7.06 -9.98
CA PRO A 605 5.69 -7.00 -8.71
C PRO A 605 5.72 -8.35 -7.97
N ALA A 606 6.42 -8.48 -6.84
CA ALA A 606 6.49 -9.75 -6.08
C ALA A 606 5.17 -10.20 -5.42
N SER A 607 4.24 -9.28 -5.12
CA SER A 607 2.98 -9.52 -4.39
C SER A 607 1.80 -9.91 -5.30
N MET A 608 2.02 -10.84 -6.22
CA MET A 608 1.06 -11.17 -7.29
C MET A 608 -0.10 -12.06 -6.85
N SER A 609 -1.22 -11.94 -7.55
CA SER A 609 -2.33 -12.89 -7.46
C SER A 609 -2.04 -14.20 -8.20
N VAL A 610 -2.73 -15.28 -7.82
CA VAL A 610 -2.62 -16.60 -8.49
C VAL A 610 -3.07 -16.53 -9.96
N GLU A 611 -3.98 -15.61 -10.30
CA GLU A 611 -4.47 -15.45 -11.67
C GLU A 611 -3.39 -14.87 -12.60
N GLU A 612 -2.61 -13.92 -12.11
CA GLU A 612 -1.52 -13.30 -12.88
C GLU A 612 -0.35 -14.27 -13.10
N LEU A 613 0.02 -15.05 -12.07
CA LEU A 613 0.98 -16.15 -12.22
C LEU A 613 0.56 -17.16 -13.28
N ASN A 614 -0.73 -17.46 -13.36
CA ASN A 614 -1.27 -18.35 -14.39
C ASN A 614 -1.26 -17.71 -15.78
N GLN A 615 -1.38 -16.38 -15.89
CA GLN A 615 -1.27 -15.67 -17.18
C GLN A 615 0.18 -15.66 -17.68
N GLU A 616 1.14 -15.38 -16.81
CA GLU A 616 2.57 -15.48 -17.11
C GLU A 616 2.95 -16.91 -17.53
N GLN A 617 2.48 -17.93 -16.79
CA GLN A 617 2.72 -19.34 -17.17
C GLN A 617 2.13 -19.67 -18.55
N ARG A 618 0.92 -19.19 -18.87
CA ARG A 618 0.32 -19.39 -20.19
C ARG A 618 1.13 -18.73 -21.30
N LEU A 619 1.72 -17.56 -21.06
CA LEU A 619 2.59 -16.91 -22.03
C LEU A 619 3.88 -17.71 -22.23
N ILE A 620 4.50 -18.20 -21.14
CA ILE A 620 5.69 -19.08 -21.21
C ILE A 620 5.37 -20.34 -22.04
N ASP A 621 4.25 -21.00 -21.76
CA ASP A 621 3.83 -22.21 -22.47
C ASP A 621 3.56 -21.92 -23.95
N LEU A 622 2.95 -20.76 -24.24
CA LEU A 622 2.73 -20.29 -25.61
C LEU A 622 4.04 -20.05 -26.35
N LEU A 623 5.00 -19.33 -25.76
CA LEU A 623 6.30 -19.06 -26.37
C LEU A 623 7.08 -20.35 -26.64
N ARG A 624 7.05 -21.32 -25.71
CA ARG A 624 7.63 -22.65 -25.93
C ARG A 624 6.96 -23.38 -27.09
N THR A 625 5.62 -23.36 -27.14
CA THR A 625 4.88 -24.00 -28.23
C THR A 625 5.19 -23.34 -29.58
N ILE A 626 5.39 -22.02 -29.62
CA ILE A 626 5.81 -21.28 -30.81
C ILE A 626 7.21 -21.73 -31.26
N LEU A 627 8.15 -21.88 -30.33
CA LEU A 627 9.50 -22.37 -30.65
C LEU A 627 9.48 -23.81 -31.15
N ASP A 628 8.66 -24.69 -30.57
CA ASP A 628 8.52 -26.09 -30.98
C ASP A 628 7.96 -26.25 -32.41
N GLU A 629 7.15 -25.30 -32.88
CA GLU A 629 6.58 -25.32 -34.24
C GLU A 629 7.56 -24.81 -35.32
N ILE A 630 8.67 -24.15 -34.92
CA ILE A 630 9.68 -23.63 -35.84
C ILE A 630 10.77 -24.70 -36.04
N PRO A 631 10.98 -25.22 -37.26
CA PRO A 631 12.00 -26.24 -37.51
C PRO A 631 13.42 -25.71 -37.28
N GLU A 632 14.32 -26.53 -36.74
CA GLU A 632 15.71 -26.11 -36.43
C GLU A 632 16.64 -26.16 -37.65
N GLU A 633 16.34 -26.98 -38.66
CA GLU A 633 17.19 -27.22 -39.82
C GLU A 633 16.57 -26.65 -41.11
N GLY A 634 17.34 -25.84 -41.85
CA GLY A 634 16.96 -25.36 -43.19
C GLY A 634 15.96 -24.20 -43.24
N THR A 635 15.78 -23.45 -42.14
CA THR A 635 14.90 -22.28 -42.08
C THR A 635 15.42 -21.09 -42.87
N ALA A 636 14.50 -20.36 -43.52
CA ALA A 636 14.77 -19.06 -44.12
C ALA A 636 15.30 -18.07 -43.05
N PRO A 637 16.19 -17.12 -43.42
CA PRO A 637 16.82 -16.21 -42.46
C PRO A 637 15.83 -15.37 -41.65
N GLU A 638 14.69 -15.01 -42.24
CA GLU A 638 13.61 -14.27 -41.57
C GLU A 638 13.00 -15.06 -40.39
N ILE A 639 12.86 -16.39 -40.55
CA ILE A 639 12.31 -17.28 -39.51
C ILE A 639 13.34 -17.48 -38.39
N ALA A 640 14.62 -17.54 -38.73
CA ALA A 640 15.70 -17.63 -37.75
C ALA A 640 15.76 -16.38 -36.87
N ASN A 641 15.61 -15.18 -37.45
CA ASN A 641 15.56 -13.92 -36.70
C ASN A 641 14.35 -13.86 -35.77
N PHE A 642 13.17 -14.30 -36.23
CA PHE A 642 11.97 -14.38 -35.39
C PHE A 642 12.17 -15.35 -34.22
N ARG A 643 12.71 -16.55 -34.48
CA ARG A 643 13.01 -17.54 -33.45
C ARG A 643 13.93 -16.97 -32.37
N PHE A 644 15.03 -16.33 -32.77
CA PHE A 644 15.97 -15.70 -31.84
C PHE A 644 15.28 -14.68 -30.92
N HIS A 645 14.40 -13.84 -31.47
CA HIS A 645 13.66 -12.85 -30.68
C HIS A 645 12.70 -13.49 -29.67
N ILE A 646 12.05 -14.61 -30.03
CA ILE A 646 11.19 -15.37 -29.12
C ILE A 646 12.00 -16.06 -28.01
N GLU A 647 13.20 -16.57 -28.32
CA GLU A 647 14.12 -17.14 -27.33
C GLU A 647 14.56 -16.06 -26.31
N GLU A 648 14.96 -14.88 -26.77
CA GLU A 648 15.34 -13.74 -25.92
C GLU A 648 14.18 -13.29 -25.02
N LEU A 649 12.96 -13.22 -25.57
CA LEU A 649 11.76 -12.86 -24.81
C LEU A 649 11.44 -13.90 -23.72
N LEU A 650 11.57 -15.19 -24.04
CA LEU A 650 11.34 -16.28 -23.11
C LEU A 650 12.36 -16.26 -21.96
N GLU A 651 13.65 -16.06 -22.27
CA GLU A 651 14.71 -15.93 -21.27
C GLU A 651 14.44 -14.77 -20.31
N SER A 652 14.11 -13.59 -20.85
CA SER A 652 13.76 -12.40 -20.07
C SER A 652 12.60 -12.63 -19.09
N ILE A 653 11.54 -13.33 -19.52
CA ILE A 653 10.41 -13.68 -18.64
C ILE A 653 10.84 -14.65 -17.53
N LEU A 654 11.65 -15.67 -17.86
CA LEU A 654 12.12 -16.64 -16.88
C LEU A 654 13.03 -16.00 -15.82
N THR A 655 13.97 -15.13 -16.21
CA THR A 655 14.85 -14.42 -15.27
C THR A 655 14.04 -13.54 -14.31
N ARG A 656 13.04 -12.79 -14.82
CA ARG A 656 12.16 -11.98 -13.98
C ARG A 656 11.35 -12.84 -13.00
N ARG A 657 10.86 -14.00 -13.44
CA ARG A 657 10.15 -14.96 -12.58
C ARG A 657 11.01 -15.48 -11.45
N ASP A 658 12.26 -15.84 -11.73
CA ASP A 658 13.18 -16.40 -10.73
C ASP A 658 13.55 -15.33 -9.69
N ALA A 659 13.90 -14.11 -10.13
CA ALA A 659 14.15 -12.98 -9.23
C ALA A 659 12.95 -12.70 -8.30
N ARG A 660 11.72 -12.75 -8.83
CA ARG A 660 10.49 -12.61 -8.03
C ARG A 660 10.24 -13.76 -7.07
N ALA A 661 10.65 -14.98 -7.42
CA ALA A 661 10.51 -16.14 -6.54
C ALA A 661 11.46 -16.01 -5.34
N GLU A 662 12.68 -15.56 -5.57
CA GLU A 662 13.65 -15.23 -4.51
C GLU A 662 13.14 -14.12 -3.59
N GLU A 663 12.61 -13.04 -4.15
CA GLU A 663 12.04 -11.94 -3.38
C GLU A 663 10.85 -12.39 -2.51
N ARG A 664 9.96 -13.24 -3.03
CA ARG A 664 8.86 -13.84 -2.26
C ARG A 664 9.34 -14.75 -1.15
N ALA A 665 10.39 -15.53 -1.38
CA ALA A 665 10.99 -16.37 -0.35
C ALA A 665 11.57 -15.52 0.79
N LEU A 666 12.24 -14.40 0.46
CA LEU A 666 12.77 -13.45 1.42
C LEU A 666 11.65 -12.75 2.22
N LEU A 667 10.57 -12.31 1.56
CA LEU A 667 9.42 -11.68 2.23
C LEU A 667 8.72 -12.67 3.15
N SER A 668 8.48 -13.90 2.71
CA SER A 668 7.85 -14.94 3.54
C SER A 668 8.73 -15.34 4.74
N ALA A 669 10.05 -15.34 4.57
CA ALA A 669 10.98 -15.54 5.69
C ALA A 669 10.86 -14.39 6.70
N LYS A 670 10.90 -13.13 6.24
CA LYS A 670 10.71 -11.95 7.10
C LYS A 670 9.37 -11.96 7.84
N GLU A 671 8.28 -12.33 7.19
CA GLU A 671 6.96 -12.43 7.83
C GLU A 671 6.90 -13.53 8.89
N LYS A 672 7.58 -14.66 8.68
CA LYS A 672 7.68 -15.73 9.68
C LYS A 672 8.48 -15.27 10.90
N ASP A 673 9.61 -14.62 10.67
CA ASP A 673 10.45 -14.06 11.74
C ASP A 673 9.67 -13.02 12.55
N GLN A 674 8.97 -12.10 11.88
CA GLN A 674 8.14 -11.09 12.54
C GLN A 674 7.00 -11.71 13.38
N LYS A 675 6.32 -12.75 12.87
CA LYS A 675 5.29 -13.47 13.62
C LYS A 675 5.87 -14.19 14.84
N ALA A 676 7.06 -14.77 14.71
CA ALA A 676 7.76 -15.41 15.82
C ALA A 676 8.12 -14.38 16.91
N ASP A 677 8.65 -13.21 16.52
CA ASP A 677 9.00 -12.12 17.44
C ASP A 677 7.77 -11.59 18.18
N ILE A 678 6.65 -11.35 17.49
CA ILE A 678 5.39 -10.92 18.09
C ILE A 678 4.90 -11.95 19.13
N LEU A 679 4.93 -13.24 18.79
CA LEU A 679 4.49 -14.30 19.71
C LEU A 679 5.41 -14.40 20.94
N LEU A 680 6.71 -14.23 20.76
CA LEU A 680 7.68 -14.22 21.85
C LEU A 680 7.49 -13.01 22.77
N ALA A 681 7.31 -11.81 22.20
CA ALA A 681 7.03 -10.59 22.96
C ALA A 681 5.71 -10.70 23.73
N THR A 682 4.67 -11.25 23.09
CA THR A 682 3.36 -11.50 23.72
C THR A 682 3.48 -12.48 24.89
N ALA A 683 4.25 -13.57 24.73
CA ALA A 683 4.47 -14.54 25.80
C ALA A 683 5.17 -13.91 27.01
N ARG A 684 6.21 -13.09 26.76
CA ARG A 684 6.93 -12.35 27.79
C ARG A 684 6.06 -11.32 28.50
N ALA A 685 5.25 -10.56 27.76
CA ALA A 685 4.32 -9.58 28.32
C ALA A 685 3.26 -10.25 29.22
N HIS A 686 2.73 -11.41 28.83
CA HIS A 686 1.82 -12.16 29.70
C HIS A 686 2.52 -12.72 30.94
N ALA A 687 3.76 -13.19 30.80
CA ALA A 687 4.55 -13.68 31.93
C ALA A 687 4.86 -12.56 32.94
N THR A 688 5.20 -11.36 32.47
CA THR A 688 5.45 -10.19 33.34
C THR A 688 4.17 -9.63 33.96
N ALA A 689 3.03 -9.76 33.30
CA ALA A 689 1.72 -9.40 33.83
C ALA A 689 1.13 -10.43 34.82
N GLY A 690 1.80 -11.56 35.05
CA GLY A 690 1.34 -12.63 35.93
C GLY A 690 0.24 -13.52 35.34
N ASP A 691 -0.11 -13.37 34.05
CA ASP A 691 -1.06 -14.23 33.33
C ASP A 691 -0.34 -15.44 32.72
N LEU A 692 0.10 -16.32 33.62
CA LEU A 692 1.04 -17.41 33.31
C LEU A 692 0.45 -18.45 32.32
N ASP A 693 -0.86 -18.68 32.34
CA ASP A 693 -1.51 -19.60 31.41
C ASP A 693 -1.53 -19.07 29.98
N ARG A 694 -1.79 -17.76 29.81
CA ARG A 694 -1.72 -17.13 28.48
C ARG A 694 -0.29 -17.02 27.97
N ALA A 695 0.67 -16.81 28.87
CA ALA A 695 2.10 -16.84 28.52
C ALA A 695 2.50 -18.22 27.94
N LEU A 696 2.15 -19.32 28.63
CA LEU A 696 2.43 -20.68 28.15
C LEU A 696 1.72 -20.99 26.82
N ALA A 697 0.46 -20.58 26.66
CA ALA A 697 -0.26 -20.76 25.40
C ALA A 697 0.38 -19.97 24.23
N ALA A 698 0.97 -18.81 24.48
CA ALA A 698 1.72 -18.03 23.49
C ALA A 698 3.04 -18.72 23.11
N TYR A 699 3.78 -19.28 24.08
CA TYR A 699 4.97 -20.09 23.80
C TYR A 699 4.62 -21.36 22.99
N ASP A 700 3.50 -22.02 23.27
CA ASP A 700 3.08 -23.20 22.49
C ASP A 700 2.77 -22.84 21.03
N ARG A 701 2.15 -21.68 20.78
CA ARG A 701 1.91 -21.16 19.41
C ARG A 701 3.21 -20.79 18.70
N LEU A 702 4.18 -20.23 19.42
CA LEU A 702 5.52 -19.94 18.89
C LEU A 702 6.21 -21.23 18.42
N LEU A 703 6.21 -22.26 19.28
CA LEU A 703 6.81 -23.56 18.96
C LEU A 703 6.08 -24.33 17.85
N ALA A 704 4.80 -24.04 17.62
CA ALA A 704 4.03 -24.59 16.50
C ALA A 704 4.33 -23.88 15.17
N THR A 705 4.80 -22.63 15.22
CA THR A 705 5.17 -21.83 14.04
C THR A 705 6.57 -22.18 13.56
N ASP A 706 7.49 -22.41 14.49
CA ASP A 706 8.86 -22.84 14.19
C ASP A 706 9.32 -23.92 15.20
N GLU A 707 9.46 -25.15 14.70
CA GLU A 707 9.89 -26.28 15.49
C GLU A 707 11.39 -26.20 15.85
N SER A 708 12.19 -25.45 15.10
CA SER A 708 13.62 -25.28 15.36
C SER A 708 13.88 -24.56 16.69
N LEU A 709 12.96 -23.67 17.10
CA LEU A 709 13.02 -22.93 18.36
C LEU A 709 12.96 -23.85 19.59
N ARG A 710 12.44 -25.08 19.47
CA ARG A 710 12.46 -26.07 20.57
C ARG A 710 13.87 -26.46 21.01
N THR A 711 14.84 -26.28 20.13
CA THR A 711 16.23 -26.65 20.40
C THR A 711 17.02 -25.56 21.12
N LEU A 712 16.47 -24.34 21.24
CA LEU A 712 17.11 -23.22 21.91
C LEU A 712 17.10 -23.40 23.44
N PRO A 713 18.27 -23.50 24.09
CA PRO A 713 18.35 -23.71 25.54
C PRO A 713 17.71 -22.58 26.35
N SER A 714 17.90 -21.33 25.91
CA SER A 714 17.37 -20.13 26.58
C SER A 714 15.84 -20.11 26.61
N LEU A 715 15.18 -20.44 25.50
CA LEU A 715 13.72 -20.48 25.42
C LEU A 715 13.14 -21.61 26.29
N LYS A 716 13.82 -22.76 26.34
CA LYS A 716 13.43 -23.89 27.19
C LYS A 716 13.52 -23.54 28.68
N GLU A 717 14.57 -22.84 29.09
CA GLU A 717 14.72 -22.35 30.46
C GLU A 717 13.62 -21.33 30.81
N GLU A 718 13.30 -20.42 29.88
CA GLU A 718 12.24 -19.41 30.04
C GLU A 718 10.86 -20.07 30.23
N ILE A 719 10.49 -21.03 29.36
CA ILE A 719 9.23 -21.78 29.47
C ILE A 719 9.18 -22.56 30.79
N GLN A 720 10.27 -23.23 31.19
CA GLN A 720 10.32 -23.96 32.44
C GLN A 720 10.19 -23.03 33.66
N SER A 721 10.76 -21.83 33.59
CA SER A 721 10.62 -20.82 34.64
C SER A 721 9.15 -20.44 34.83
N VAL A 722 8.45 -20.13 33.72
CA VAL A 722 7.02 -19.78 33.75
C VAL A 722 6.16 -20.95 34.25
N GLN A 723 6.49 -22.18 33.85
CA GLN A 723 5.81 -23.40 34.35
C GLN A 723 5.97 -23.56 35.85
N ARG A 724 7.21 -23.47 36.36
CA ARG A 724 7.48 -23.54 37.81
C ARG A 724 6.71 -22.46 38.55
N HIS A 725 6.69 -21.24 38.02
CA HIS A 725 5.95 -20.13 38.62
C HIS A 725 4.45 -20.41 38.72
N ARG A 726 3.84 -20.92 37.64
CA ARG A 726 2.42 -21.28 37.63
C ARG A 726 2.10 -22.38 38.64
N ASP A 727 2.92 -23.42 38.66
CA ASP A 727 2.72 -24.57 39.55
C ASP A 727 2.93 -24.17 41.03
N GLY A 728 3.91 -23.29 41.30
CA GLY A 728 4.14 -22.71 42.63
C GLY A 728 2.97 -21.84 43.11
N LEU A 729 2.42 -20.99 42.24
CA LEU A 729 1.24 -20.16 42.54
C LEU A 729 0.00 -21.03 42.83
N THR A 730 -0.21 -22.08 42.04
CA THR A 730 -1.31 -23.02 42.23
C THR A 730 -1.21 -23.69 43.59
N ARG A 731 -0.02 -24.21 43.94
CA ARG A 731 0.25 -24.83 45.23
C ARG A 731 0.07 -23.86 46.41
N ALA A 732 0.56 -22.62 46.29
CA ALA A 732 0.37 -21.60 47.32
C ALA A 732 -1.12 -21.28 47.54
N THR A 733 -1.90 -21.23 46.46
CA THR A 733 -3.34 -20.99 46.53
C THR A 733 -4.09 -22.15 47.19
N GLU A 734 -3.68 -23.39 46.94
CA GLU A 734 -4.24 -24.58 47.59
C GLU A 734 -3.94 -24.60 49.10
N LEU A 735 -2.68 -24.38 49.50
CA LEU A 735 -2.27 -24.29 50.90
C LEU A 735 -3.00 -23.17 51.65
N ALA A 736 -3.22 -22.01 51.00
CA ALA A 736 -3.97 -20.91 51.59
C ALA A 736 -5.45 -21.26 51.82
N LYS A 737 -6.07 -22.04 50.90
CA LYS A 737 -7.45 -22.53 51.09
C LYS A 737 -7.58 -23.54 52.24
N GLU A 738 -6.51 -24.28 52.51
CA GLU A 738 -6.44 -25.24 53.62
C GLU A 738 -6.18 -24.56 54.99
N GLY A 739 -5.91 -23.25 54.99
CA GLY A 739 -5.60 -22.47 56.20
C GLY A 739 -4.12 -22.45 56.57
N GLU A 740 -3.25 -23.08 55.77
CA GLU A 740 -1.80 -23.13 55.97
C GLU A 740 -1.10 -21.89 55.38
N HIS A 741 -1.48 -20.70 55.87
CA HIS A 741 -1.05 -19.41 55.28
C HIS A 741 0.46 -19.16 55.33
N GLU A 742 1.17 -19.67 56.33
CA GLU A 742 2.64 -19.54 56.39
C GLU A 742 3.34 -20.44 55.37
N ALA A 743 2.83 -21.65 55.14
CA ALA A 743 3.34 -22.56 54.12
C ALA A 743 3.01 -22.03 52.70
N ALA A 744 1.81 -21.48 52.51
CA ALA A 744 1.40 -20.81 51.28
C ALA A 744 2.31 -19.61 50.95
N ALA A 745 2.62 -18.78 51.94
CA ALA A 745 3.49 -17.63 51.77
C ALA A 745 4.93 -18.03 51.39
N ASN A 746 5.48 -19.05 52.05
CA ASN A 746 6.81 -19.56 51.74
C ASN A 746 6.87 -20.20 50.34
N ALA A 747 5.85 -20.96 49.95
CA ALA A 747 5.77 -21.56 48.62
C ALA A 747 5.69 -20.50 47.50
N LEU A 748 5.01 -19.37 47.75
CA LEU A 748 4.94 -18.27 46.79
C LEU A 748 6.27 -17.50 46.72
N LEU A 749 6.91 -17.23 47.86
CA LEU A 749 8.19 -16.51 47.94
C LEU A 749 9.35 -17.28 47.29
N GLU A 750 9.31 -18.60 47.27
CA GLU A 750 10.36 -19.44 46.68
C GLU A 750 10.40 -19.37 45.14
N VAL A 751 9.25 -19.11 44.51
CA VAL A 751 9.10 -19.23 43.05
C VAL A 751 8.73 -17.91 42.37
N CYS A 752 8.13 -16.97 43.10
CA CYS A 752 7.67 -15.70 42.56
C CYS A 752 8.65 -14.54 42.87
N PRO A 753 9.17 -13.83 41.85
CA PRO A 753 10.01 -12.66 42.07
C PRO A 753 9.23 -11.44 42.58
N ARG A 754 7.89 -11.40 42.41
CA ARG A 754 7.02 -10.29 42.83
C ARG A 754 5.77 -10.80 43.58
N PRO A 755 5.89 -11.18 44.86
CA PRO A 755 4.79 -11.75 45.65
C PRO A 755 3.60 -10.80 45.84
N LEU A 756 3.78 -9.49 45.65
CA LEU A 756 2.74 -8.47 45.77
C LEU A 756 1.70 -8.52 44.65
N GLU A 757 2.02 -9.13 43.50
CA GLU A 757 1.13 -9.18 42.33
C GLU A 757 0.13 -10.35 42.40
N HIS A 758 0.26 -11.24 43.40
CA HIS A 758 -0.57 -12.44 43.53
C HIS A 758 -1.34 -12.46 44.86
N LEU A 759 -2.67 -12.55 44.76
CA LEU A 759 -3.56 -12.52 45.93
C LEU A 759 -3.83 -13.93 46.47
N LEU A 760 -3.56 -14.13 47.77
CA LEU A 760 -3.86 -15.38 48.47
C LEU A 760 -5.20 -15.30 49.22
N PRO A 761 -6.05 -16.33 49.15
CA PRO A 761 -7.34 -16.36 49.85
C PRO A 761 -7.17 -16.66 51.35
N TYR A 762 -7.96 -16.00 52.20
CA TYR A 762 -8.07 -16.31 53.64
C TYR A 762 -9.50 -16.04 54.15
N ARG A 763 -9.88 -16.70 55.26
CA ARG A 763 -11.24 -16.65 55.81
C ARG A 763 -11.35 -15.59 56.91
N VAL A 764 -12.44 -14.83 56.89
CA VAL A 764 -12.79 -13.85 57.93
C VAL A 764 -14.09 -14.28 58.60
N ASP A 765 -14.04 -14.45 59.92
CA ASP A 765 -15.11 -15.00 60.73
C ASP A 765 -15.23 -14.30 62.09
N THR A 766 -16.43 -14.27 62.66
CA THR A 766 -16.72 -13.61 63.96
C THR A 766 -17.67 -14.40 64.83
N ARG A 767 -17.64 -14.13 66.14
CA ARG A 767 -18.66 -14.58 67.08
C ARG A 767 -19.30 -13.36 67.79
N PRO A 768 -20.61 -13.11 67.65
CA PRO A 768 -21.57 -13.83 66.82
C PRO A 768 -21.29 -13.68 65.31
N GLU A 769 -21.81 -14.62 64.52
CA GLU A 769 -21.80 -14.56 63.04
C GLU A 769 -22.74 -13.46 62.54
N GLY A 770 -22.55 -13.00 61.30
CA GLY A 770 -23.38 -11.96 60.69
C GLY A 770 -22.90 -10.52 60.93
N CYS A 771 -21.69 -10.34 61.45
CA CYS A 771 -21.11 -9.02 61.71
C CYS A 771 -20.83 -8.26 60.39
N SER A 772 -21.16 -6.97 60.38
CA SER A 772 -20.79 -6.07 59.28
C SER A 772 -19.31 -5.68 59.37
N VAL A 773 -18.56 -5.96 58.31
CA VAL A 773 -17.13 -5.67 58.18
C VAL A 773 -16.92 -4.65 57.08
N THR A 774 -16.35 -3.49 57.42
CA THR A 774 -15.99 -2.45 56.45
C THR A 774 -14.49 -2.49 56.18
N THR A 775 -14.09 -2.58 54.90
CA THR A 775 -12.69 -2.49 54.47
C THR A 775 -12.25 -1.05 54.30
N ALA A 776 -10.93 -0.80 54.21
CA ALA A 776 -10.37 0.52 53.95
C ALA A 776 -10.93 1.20 52.68
N ASP A 777 -11.29 0.42 51.66
CA ASP A 777 -11.88 0.90 50.40
C ASP A 777 -13.37 1.25 50.51
N GLY A 778 -13.96 1.10 51.70
CA GLY A 778 -15.37 1.41 51.96
C GLY A 778 -16.36 0.30 51.59
N HIS A 779 -15.89 -0.84 51.10
CA HIS A 779 -16.73 -2.00 50.85
C HIS A 779 -17.19 -2.65 52.17
N VAL A 780 -18.45 -3.11 52.18
CA VAL A 780 -19.07 -3.73 53.35
C VAL A 780 -19.37 -5.19 53.06
N HIS A 781 -18.87 -6.07 53.92
CA HIS A 781 -19.06 -7.52 53.87
C HIS A 781 -19.75 -8.02 55.15
N THR A 782 -20.33 -9.21 55.11
CA THR A 782 -20.95 -9.88 56.27
C THR A 782 -20.20 -11.17 56.57
N THR A 783 -19.83 -11.42 57.83
CA THR A 783 -19.13 -12.66 58.23
C THR A 783 -20.07 -13.89 58.25
N PRO A 784 -19.59 -15.09 57.86
CA PRO A 784 -18.24 -15.40 57.34
C PRO A 784 -18.06 -15.12 55.84
N PHE A 785 -16.88 -14.65 55.42
CA PHE A 785 -16.53 -14.49 54.00
C PHE A 785 -15.06 -14.81 53.73
N VAL A 786 -14.69 -14.99 52.44
CA VAL A 786 -13.30 -15.19 52.00
C VAL A 786 -12.78 -13.89 51.40
N ALA A 787 -11.73 -13.35 52.00
CA ALA A 787 -10.98 -12.22 51.50
C ALA A 787 -9.76 -12.70 50.69
N LYS A 788 -9.18 -11.82 49.88
CA LYS A 788 -7.92 -12.07 49.17
C LYS A 788 -7.03 -10.85 49.35
N SER A 789 -5.75 -11.07 49.66
CA SER A 789 -4.75 -10.01 49.71
C SER A 789 -3.38 -10.56 49.32
N ALA A 790 -2.49 -9.67 48.90
CA ALA A 790 -1.11 -10.06 48.60
C ALA A 790 -0.26 -10.20 49.87
N ILE A 791 0.92 -10.81 49.74
CA ILE A 791 1.89 -10.89 50.84
C ILE A 791 2.57 -9.52 51.02
N GLY A 792 2.46 -8.94 52.21
CA GLY A 792 3.02 -7.61 52.52
C GLY A 792 2.05 -6.45 52.26
N GLU A 793 0.87 -6.73 51.72
CA GLU A 793 -0.23 -5.76 51.64
C GLU A 793 -0.85 -5.55 53.03
N VAL A 794 -1.01 -4.29 53.42
CA VAL A 794 -1.63 -3.93 54.70
C VAL A 794 -3.12 -3.71 54.50
N VAL A 795 -3.94 -4.59 55.05
CA VAL A 795 -5.41 -4.53 54.97
C VAL A 795 -6.01 -4.22 56.34
N GLU A 796 -6.96 -3.28 56.38
CA GLU A 796 -7.65 -2.88 57.60
C GLU A 796 -9.14 -3.24 57.52
N PHE A 797 -9.62 -3.95 58.53
CA PHE A 797 -11.02 -4.37 58.67
C PHE A 797 -11.63 -3.74 59.91
N THR A 798 -12.75 -3.05 59.75
CA THR A 798 -13.56 -2.52 60.86
C THR A 798 -14.82 -3.33 61.03
N PHE A 799 -14.92 -4.06 62.14
CA PHE A 799 -16.04 -4.92 62.53
C PHE A 799 -17.03 -4.12 63.37
N SER A 800 -18.30 -4.15 62.98
CA SER A 800 -19.39 -3.43 63.65
C SER A 800 -20.65 -4.29 63.67
N GLU A 801 -21.15 -4.59 64.87
CA GLU A 801 -22.42 -5.29 65.07
C GLU A 801 -23.23 -4.56 66.17
N PRO A 802 -24.55 -4.34 66.00
CA PRO A 802 -25.37 -3.66 66.99
C PRO A 802 -25.31 -4.33 68.38
N GLY A 803 -25.03 -3.54 69.42
CA GLY A 803 -24.88 -4.04 70.80
C GLY A 803 -23.49 -4.60 71.14
N PHE A 804 -22.54 -4.56 70.20
CA PHE A 804 -21.16 -4.97 70.39
C PHE A 804 -20.17 -3.81 70.17
N ALA A 805 -19.03 -3.87 70.86
CA ALA A 805 -17.99 -2.86 70.73
C ALA A 805 -17.33 -2.97 69.35
N LYS A 806 -17.22 -1.85 68.64
CA LYS A 806 -16.51 -1.79 67.35
C LYS A 806 -15.05 -2.21 67.53
N ARG A 807 -14.55 -3.02 66.60
CA ARG A 807 -13.18 -3.56 66.62
C ARG A 807 -12.55 -3.32 65.26
N THR A 808 -11.29 -2.88 65.26
CA THR A 808 -10.52 -2.73 64.02
C THR A 808 -9.33 -3.67 64.06
N VAL A 809 -9.16 -4.47 63.01
CA VAL A 809 -8.05 -5.42 62.86
C VAL A 809 -7.24 -5.02 61.64
N ARG A 810 -5.95 -4.84 61.84
CA ARG A 810 -4.98 -4.62 60.77
C ARG A 810 -4.22 -5.91 60.49
N LEU A 811 -4.22 -6.34 59.24
CA LEU A 811 -3.43 -7.44 58.73
C LEU A 811 -2.26 -6.90 57.90
N ASP A 812 -1.09 -7.47 58.11
CA ASP A 812 0.14 -7.24 57.35
C ASP A 812 0.53 -8.44 56.46
N ARG A 813 -0.19 -9.56 56.62
CA ARG A 813 -0.06 -10.77 55.81
C ARG A 813 -1.40 -11.54 55.76
N PRO A 814 -1.67 -12.30 54.69
CA PRO A 814 -2.82 -13.20 54.60
C PRO A 814 -2.82 -14.18 55.78
N ARG A 815 -3.90 -14.21 56.55
CA ARG A 815 -4.17 -15.20 57.60
C ARG A 815 -5.65 -15.21 57.92
N ASP A 816 -6.16 -16.36 58.35
CA ASP A 816 -7.54 -16.44 58.80
C ASP A 816 -7.77 -15.53 60.02
N ILE A 817 -8.87 -14.78 59.99
CA ILE A 817 -9.32 -13.94 61.10
C ILE A 817 -10.49 -14.65 61.75
N PHE A 818 -10.35 -14.93 63.04
CA PHE A 818 -11.46 -15.29 63.91
C PHE A 818 -11.55 -14.29 65.05
N LEU A 819 -12.65 -13.55 65.14
CA LEU A 819 -12.80 -12.45 66.10
C LEU A 819 -14.06 -12.60 66.98
N ASP A 820 -13.86 -12.74 68.29
CA ASP A 820 -14.94 -12.70 69.27
C ASP A 820 -15.29 -11.24 69.62
N LEU A 821 -16.52 -10.82 69.31
CA LEU A 821 -17.01 -9.48 69.63
C LEU A 821 -17.54 -9.42 71.06
N GLN A 822 -17.14 -8.39 71.80
CA GLN A 822 -17.58 -8.16 73.17
C GLN A 822 -18.82 -7.26 73.17
N ARG A 823 -19.85 -7.65 73.92
CA ARG A 823 -21.04 -6.81 74.13
C ARG A 823 -20.67 -5.52 74.84
N ILE A 824 -21.28 -4.41 74.42
CA ILE A 824 -21.20 -3.15 75.18
C ILE A 824 -22.06 -3.34 76.44
N PRO A 825 -21.52 -3.15 77.66
CA PRO A 825 -22.33 -3.25 78.86
C PRO A 825 -23.40 -2.16 78.89
N ASP A 826 -24.64 -2.51 79.28
CA ASP A 826 -25.78 -1.58 79.34
C ASP A 826 -25.57 -0.40 80.31
N ARG A 827 -24.53 -0.45 81.17
CA ARG A 827 -24.10 0.62 82.07
C ARG A 827 -22.58 0.66 82.13
N SER A 828 -21.97 1.74 81.63
CA SER A 828 -20.59 2.10 81.91
C SER A 828 -20.56 3.15 83.03
N TRP A 829 -19.63 3.01 83.97
CA TRP A 829 -19.37 3.98 85.02
C TRP A 829 -18.05 4.67 84.71
N ALA A 830 -18.05 6.00 84.63
CA ALA A 830 -16.83 6.79 84.58
C ALA A 830 -16.45 7.24 86.00
N ASP A 831 -15.15 7.47 86.26
CA ASP A 831 -14.57 7.70 87.60
C ASP A 831 -15.16 8.91 88.37
N ASP A 832 -15.92 9.75 87.68
CA ASP A 832 -16.58 10.97 88.17
C ASP A 832 -18.04 10.75 88.61
N HIS A 833 -18.59 9.54 88.54
CA HIS A 833 -19.98 9.25 88.91
C HIS A 833 -20.13 8.96 90.41
N ARG A 834 -20.76 9.89 91.15
CA ARG A 834 -21.07 9.76 92.58
C ARG A 834 -22.33 8.91 92.78
N ILE A 835 -22.19 7.76 93.43
CA ILE A 835 -23.28 6.85 93.77
C ILE A 835 -23.96 7.33 95.06
N GLU A 836 -25.18 7.84 94.97
CA GLU A 836 -26.03 8.09 96.16
C GLU A 836 -26.91 6.86 96.42
N ALA A 837 -26.67 6.18 97.54
CA ALA A 837 -27.53 5.11 98.03
C ALA A 837 -28.76 5.70 98.73
N ILE A 838 -29.96 5.30 98.30
CA ILE A 838 -31.24 5.58 98.98
C ILE A 838 -31.54 4.38 99.92
N PRO A 839 -32.17 4.57 101.10
CA PRO A 839 -32.04 3.73 102.30
C PRO A 839 -32.34 2.24 102.14
#